data_AF-A0A4R9GQ00-F1
#
_entry.id   AF-A0A4R9GQ00-F1
#
_cell.length_a   1.000
_cell.length_b   1.000
_cell.length_c   1.000
_cell.angle_alpha   90.00
_cell.angle_beta   90.00
_cell.angle_gamma   90.00
#
_symmetry.space_group_name_H-M   'P 1'
#
loop_
_entity.id
_entity.type
_entity.pdbx_description
1 polymer ?
#
loop_
_entity_poly.entity_id
_entity_poly.type
_entity_poly.pdbx_seq_one_letter_code
_entity_poly.pdbx_strand_id
1 'polypeptide(L)'
;MPDDRTVEFIQYHRPDLMSGDYTITFDHKVDLGFGDSESFSETKSFSVRGERFKIASEEIVSCFPPDGSFGDFSNCLPHIVISKSTLPWERTAGAESSGSPWLAILLVYSTEASQIKSETLPIGSLGCTLESGEDAKDNCQTLVVSKSFLESLVPSEKEMNLLVHVRSVETSDKVNPTETGTGEFAVVVGNRLGKAGSASVAYLVSLEGYYDPLMNSRYAADANGNVRIVSLKSWSFSSESEQFTFKHLVSNLNRSPSTLRLPDSPNLSGTALETIRAGYLPVAHHLRQGDKTVSWYRGPLISYPTSQAFSLPASASDELTVYDPANGVFNAAYSSAWELGRLLALQSLSFSMALYRWKLSQKRQDLLAKEKKLIGDLFGDPSIASSEVPLGTDWFSIVSDWLGKLGLLIGVPFSYLVPDERMLPQESVRFFELDPNWVDSLLDGAFSIGRSTSGDLAKDKKTRSTVRNSATDSSLKVRAMSSDPSPAPNAPSKITGVLIRSAAVSGWPNLEVRAYSTPQQDENHPATDQISTLRMDHLSKDVLLCLFLGEALQVDVQLPSEGVHFGLDFDETFSKELRDPEGDLEKNVILNDIPFRETVGLLNVDLFSAAIAQKLNVPKEQFTSAQFALQMVEGVDKISFLKS
;
A
#
# COMPACT_ATOMS: atom_id res chain seq x y z
N MET A 1 6.09 -10.03 23.86
CA MET A 1 5.20 -8.86 23.70
C MET A 1 4.11 -9.28 22.74
N PRO A 2 2.85 -8.86 22.93
CA PRO A 2 1.82 -9.11 21.94
C PRO A 2 2.28 -8.52 20.60
N ASP A 3 2.01 -9.21 19.50
CA ASP A 3 2.38 -8.78 18.14
C ASP A 3 1.74 -7.40 17.87
N ASP A 4 2.51 -6.42 17.39
CA ASP A 4 2.13 -4.99 17.25
C ASP A 4 1.08 -4.74 16.14
N ARG A 5 0.37 -5.79 15.67
CA ARG A 5 -0.50 -5.76 14.48
C ARG A 5 -1.85 -6.42 14.70
N THR A 6 -2.48 -6.16 15.84
CA THR A 6 -3.85 -6.62 16.13
C THR A 6 -4.87 -5.79 15.35
N VAL A 7 -5.82 -6.47 14.69
CA VAL A 7 -7.01 -5.84 14.11
C VAL A 7 -8.09 -5.85 15.19
N GLU A 8 -8.61 -4.68 15.55
CA GLU A 8 -9.71 -4.58 16.50
C GLU A 8 -11.03 -4.27 15.78
N PHE A 9 -12.08 -5.01 16.13
CA PHE A 9 -13.44 -4.80 15.63
C PHE A 9 -14.26 -4.08 16.70
N ILE A 10 -14.87 -2.95 16.33
CA ILE A 10 -15.68 -2.12 17.21
C ILE A 10 -17.12 -2.12 16.68
N GLN A 11 -18.11 -2.26 17.57
CA GLN A 11 -19.51 -2.45 17.18
C GLN A 11 -20.07 -1.26 16.38
N TYR A 12 -19.82 -0.04 16.84
CA TYR A 12 -20.27 1.18 16.19
C TYR A 12 -19.41 2.39 16.58
N HIS A 13 -19.39 3.41 15.73
CA HIS A 13 -18.90 4.74 16.07
C HIS A 13 -20.00 5.75 15.70
N ARG A 14 -20.74 6.23 16.71
CA ARG A 14 -21.84 7.20 16.49
C ARG A 14 -21.33 8.61 16.68
N PRO A 15 -21.69 9.57 15.81
CA PRO A 15 -21.33 10.96 16.02
C PRO A 15 -22.05 11.51 17.25
N ASP A 16 -21.37 12.35 18.03
CA ASP A 16 -21.96 13.03 19.20
C ASP A 16 -23.06 14.03 18.80
N LEU A 17 -22.97 14.57 17.58
CA LEU A 17 -23.93 15.49 17.00
C LEU A 17 -24.36 14.97 15.62
N MET A 18 -25.64 14.65 15.50
CA MET A 18 -26.23 14.11 14.28
C MET A 18 -26.31 15.18 13.17
N SER A 19 -26.53 14.77 11.93
CA SER A 19 -26.83 15.71 10.85
C SER A 19 -28.18 16.38 11.10
N GLY A 20 -28.24 17.70 10.92
CA GLY A 20 -29.46 18.47 11.14
C GLY A 20 -29.21 19.96 11.38
N ASP A 21 -30.30 20.70 11.52
CA ASP A 21 -30.29 22.12 11.82
C ASP A 21 -30.41 22.35 13.33
N TYR A 22 -29.39 22.98 13.90
CA TYR A 22 -29.28 23.24 15.32
C TYR A 22 -29.38 24.73 15.60
N THR A 23 -29.94 25.05 16.77
CA THR A 23 -30.04 26.42 17.25
C THR A 23 -29.47 26.49 18.66
N ILE A 24 -28.47 27.35 18.84
CA ILE A 24 -27.85 27.68 20.12
C ILE A 24 -28.48 28.98 20.61
N THR A 25 -29.12 28.94 21.77
CA THR A 25 -29.63 30.13 22.46
C THR A 25 -28.74 30.43 23.65
N PHE A 26 -28.20 31.65 23.69
CA PHE A 26 -27.41 32.17 24.79
C PHE A 26 -28.27 33.13 25.61
N ASP A 27 -28.56 32.75 26.85
CA ASP A 27 -29.27 33.60 27.81
C ASP A 27 -28.31 34.10 28.89
N HIS A 28 -28.15 35.41 29.00
CA HIS A 28 -27.32 36.05 30.03
C HIS A 28 -28.17 36.94 30.91
N LYS A 29 -28.23 36.61 32.20
CA LYS A 29 -28.90 37.41 33.23
C LYS A 29 -27.85 38.15 34.05
N VAL A 30 -27.99 39.47 34.13
CA VAL A 30 -27.16 40.35 34.94
C VAL A 30 -28.01 40.87 36.09
N ASP A 31 -27.61 40.55 37.32
CA ASP A 31 -28.18 41.14 38.54
C ASP A 31 -27.47 42.47 38.81
N LEU A 32 -28.23 43.57 38.78
CA LEU A 32 -27.71 44.92 39.00
C LEU A 32 -27.82 45.34 40.48
N GLY A 33 -28.43 44.51 41.33
CA GLY A 33 -28.73 44.80 42.73
C GLY A 33 -30.02 45.63 42.93
N PHE A 34 -30.43 45.80 44.18
CA PHE A 34 -31.65 46.55 44.60
C PHE A 34 -32.99 46.06 44.00
N GLY A 35 -33.03 44.84 43.48
CA GLY A 35 -34.23 44.25 42.87
C GLY A 35 -34.34 44.43 41.36
N ASP A 36 -33.36 45.06 40.71
CA ASP A 36 -33.29 45.19 39.26
C ASP A 36 -32.40 44.12 38.64
N SER A 37 -32.88 43.50 37.56
CA SER A 37 -32.13 42.54 36.76
C SER A 37 -32.38 42.78 35.27
N GLU A 38 -31.34 42.61 34.45
CA GLU A 38 -31.43 42.62 33.00
C GLU A 38 -31.16 41.24 32.43
N SER A 39 -31.83 40.90 31.34
CA SER A 39 -31.60 39.65 30.61
C SER A 39 -31.37 39.92 29.13
N PHE A 40 -30.28 39.37 28.62
CA PHE A 40 -29.92 39.37 27.21
C PHE A 40 -30.10 37.96 26.67
N SER A 41 -30.64 37.84 25.46
CA SER A 41 -30.74 36.57 24.76
C SER A 41 -30.23 36.75 23.32
N GLU A 42 -29.34 35.88 22.87
CA GLU A 42 -28.90 35.82 21.48
C GLU A 42 -29.04 34.39 20.95
N THR A 43 -29.58 34.25 19.75
CA THR A 43 -29.79 32.96 19.11
C THR A 43 -28.92 32.85 17.85
N LYS A 44 -28.16 31.76 17.72
CA LYS A 44 -27.40 31.40 16.52
C LYS A 44 -27.88 30.06 15.99
N SER A 45 -28.03 29.95 14.68
CA SER A 45 -28.35 28.67 14.02
C SER A 45 -27.16 28.21 13.19
N PHE A 46 -26.92 26.90 13.17
CA PHE A 46 -25.91 26.25 12.35
C PHE A 46 -26.41 24.87 11.91
N SER A 47 -25.87 24.35 10.81
CA SER A 47 -26.27 23.07 10.24
C SER A 47 -25.09 22.09 10.26
N VAL A 48 -25.32 20.87 10.72
CA VAL A 48 -24.37 19.76 10.60
C VAL A 48 -24.75 18.96 9.36
N ARG A 49 -23.83 18.89 8.40
CA ARG A 49 -24.05 18.16 7.14
C ARG A 49 -23.74 16.68 7.32
N GLY A 50 -24.57 15.83 6.74
CA GLY A 50 -24.31 14.40 6.57
C GLY A 50 -24.49 14.00 5.11
N GLU A 51 -23.63 13.14 4.59
CA GLU A 51 -23.72 12.68 3.21
C GLU A 51 -24.97 11.80 3.00
N ARG A 52 -25.65 11.97 1.87
CA ARG A 52 -26.93 11.29 1.56
C ARG A 52 -27.02 10.70 0.17
N PHE A 53 -26.46 11.41 -0.79
CA PHE A 53 -26.70 11.15 -2.22
C PHE A 53 -25.43 10.80 -2.99
N LYS A 54 -24.26 11.06 -2.39
CA LYS A 54 -22.93 10.75 -2.93
C LYS A 54 -21.98 10.50 -1.75
N ILE A 55 -20.91 9.77 -2.04
CA ILE A 55 -19.73 9.66 -1.17
C ILE A 55 -18.54 10.08 -2.03
N ALA A 56 -17.64 10.88 -1.45
CA ALA A 56 -16.44 11.32 -2.15
C ALA A 56 -15.53 10.10 -2.43
N SER A 57 -14.88 10.07 -3.60
CA SER A 57 -14.05 8.90 -3.95
C SER A 57 -12.84 8.75 -3.02
N GLU A 58 -12.38 9.86 -2.41
CA GLU A 58 -11.31 9.88 -1.42
C GLU A 58 -11.73 9.30 -0.06
N GLU A 59 -13.04 9.25 0.25
CA GLU A 59 -13.54 8.62 1.48
C GLU A 59 -13.60 7.10 1.38
N ILE A 60 -13.54 6.54 0.17
CA ILE A 60 -13.53 5.09 -0.05
C ILE A 60 -12.08 4.61 0.00
N VAL A 61 -11.75 3.86 1.05
CA VAL A 61 -10.40 3.30 1.23
C VAL A 61 -10.21 2.08 0.33
N SER A 62 -11.19 1.17 0.31
CA SER A 62 -11.14 -0.02 -0.53
C SER A 62 -12.53 -0.63 -0.76
N CYS A 63 -12.68 -1.38 -1.85
CA CYS A 63 -13.81 -2.25 -2.12
C CYS A 63 -13.29 -3.67 -2.29
N PHE A 64 -14.05 -4.65 -1.80
CA PHE A 64 -13.75 -6.05 -1.99
C PHE A 64 -15.00 -6.82 -2.48
N PRO A 65 -14.85 -7.76 -3.42
CA PRO A 65 -13.69 -7.93 -4.30
C PRO A 65 -13.31 -6.62 -5.03
N PRO A 66 -12.02 -6.41 -5.39
CA PRO A 66 -11.60 -5.16 -5.99
C PRO A 66 -12.34 -4.87 -7.31
N ASP A 67 -12.55 -3.59 -7.62
CA ASP A 67 -13.26 -3.19 -8.84
C ASP A 67 -12.52 -3.63 -10.11
N GLY A 68 -13.22 -4.30 -11.01
CA GLY A 68 -12.70 -4.90 -12.23
C GLY A 68 -11.81 -6.13 -12.01
N SER A 69 -11.81 -6.72 -10.81
CA SER A 69 -10.97 -7.89 -10.50
C SER A 69 -11.54 -9.22 -11.02
N PHE A 70 -10.63 -10.18 -11.16
CA PHE A 70 -10.91 -11.57 -11.51
C PHE A 70 -10.23 -12.47 -10.47
N GLY A 71 -10.93 -13.46 -9.94
CA GLY A 71 -10.40 -14.38 -8.93
C GLY A 71 -11.48 -15.30 -8.40
N ASP A 72 -11.15 -16.19 -7.46
CA ASP A 72 -12.18 -16.95 -6.76
C ASP A 72 -12.77 -16.10 -5.64
N PHE A 73 -13.96 -15.56 -5.91
CA PHE A 73 -14.74 -14.80 -4.94
C PHE A 73 -16.08 -15.47 -4.66
N SER A 74 -16.27 -16.76 -4.99
CA SER A 74 -17.56 -17.43 -4.79
C SER A 74 -17.89 -17.64 -3.31
N ASN A 75 -16.88 -17.61 -2.44
CA ASN A 75 -17.03 -17.89 -1.02
C ASN A 75 -16.91 -16.61 -0.18
N CYS A 76 -16.82 -15.44 -0.82
CA CYS A 76 -16.65 -14.16 -0.16
C CYS A 76 -17.91 -13.30 -0.21
N LEU A 77 -18.13 -12.54 0.86
CA LEU A 77 -19.10 -11.46 0.94
C LEU A 77 -18.47 -10.14 0.49
N PRO A 78 -19.09 -9.42 -0.46
CA PRO A 78 -18.59 -8.13 -0.89
C PRO A 78 -18.66 -7.13 0.26
N HIS A 79 -17.63 -6.31 0.42
CA HIS A 79 -17.59 -5.28 1.46
C HIS A 79 -16.87 -4.03 0.98
N ILE A 80 -17.13 -2.92 1.65
CA ILE A 80 -16.48 -1.63 1.39
C ILE A 80 -15.92 -1.07 2.70
N VAL A 81 -14.74 -0.46 2.61
CA VAL A 81 -14.05 0.20 3.72
C VAL A 81 -14.06 1.70 3.46
N ILE A 82 -14.53 2.46 4.44
CA ILE A 82 -14.74 3.91 4.38
C ILE A 82 -13.87 4.58 5.44
N SER A 83 -13.18 5.67 5.08
CA SER A 83 -12.26 6.38 5.97
C SER A 83 -12.96 7.03 7.16
N LYS A 84 -14.17 7.55 6.96
CA LYS A 84 -14.99 8.15 8.02
C LYS A 84 -15.70 7.06 8.81
N SER A 85 -15.16 6.70 9.98
CA SER A 85 -15.72 5.65 10.85
C SER A 85 -17.15 5.93 11.32
N THR A 86 -17.59 7.20 11.39
CA THR A 86 -18.96 7.56 11.79
C THR A 86 -20.02 7.41 10.69
N LEU A 87 -19.62 7.43 9.41
CA LEU A 87 -20.54 7.62 8.29
C LEU A 87 -21.77 6.69 8.28
N PRO A 88 -21.66 5.38 8.55
CA PRO A 88 -22.83 4.50 8.56
C PRO A 88 -23.86 4.81 9.65
N TRP A 89 -23.51 5.59 10.67
CA TRP A 89 -24.37 5.95 11.80
C TRP A 89 -24.75 7.44 11.85
N GLU A 90 -24.36 8.24 10.85
CA GLU A 90 -24.79 9.65 10.75
C GLU A 90 -26.27 9.78 10.41
N ARG A 91 -26.85 8.72 9.86
CA ARG A 91 -28.26 8.59 9.48
C ARG A 91 -28.75 7.20 9.86
N THR A 92 -30.07 6.98 9.84
CA THR A 92 -30.65 5.70 10.23
C THR A 92 -31.53 5.07 9.16
N ALA A 93 -31.50 3.73 9.06
CA ALA A 93 -32.42 2.98 8.20
C ALA A 93 -33.81 2.82 8.82
N GLY A 94 -33.90 2.80 10.15
CA GLY A 94 -35.14 2.64 10.91
C GLY A 94 -35.59 3.96 11.54
N ALA A 95 -36.34 3.86 12.64
CA ALA A 95 -36.62 5.03 13.48
C ALA A 95 -35.33 5.52 14.17
N GLU A 96 -35.23 6.81 14.51
CA GLU A 96 -34.05 7.36 15.19
C GLU A 96 -33.63 6.58 16.45
N SER A 97 -34.61 6.03 17.19
CA SER A 97 -34.35 5.21 18.38
C SER A 97 -33.70 3.85 18.10
N SER A 98 -33.75 3.36 16.86
CA SER A 98 -33.12 2.10 16.46
C SER A 98 -31.59 2.20 16.45
N GLY A 99 -31.07 3.38 16.09
CA GLY A 99 -29.65 3.60 15.84
C GLY A 99 -29.06 2.65 14.80
N SER A 100 -29.90 2.11 13.90
CA SER A 100 -29.50 1.19 12.85
C SER A 100 -28.79 1.92 11.71
N PRO A 101 -27.68 1.36 11.18
CA PRO A 101 -26.92 2.00 10.13
C PRO A 101 -27.74 2.09 8.84
N TRP A 102 -27.48 3.12 8.05
CA TRP A 102 -28.27 3.42 6.84
C TRP A 102 -27.68 2.87 5.54
N LEU A 103 -26.50 2.24 5.59
CA LEU A 103 -25.75 1.77 4.43
C LEU A 103 -25.80 0.25 4.28
N ALA A 104 -26.13 -0.24 3.08
CA ALA A 104 -26.15 -1.68 2.77
C ALA A 104 -25.49 -1.96 1.42
N ILE A 105 -25.00 -3.19 1.23
CA ILE A 105 -24.49 -3.67 -0.06
C ILE A 105 -25.49 -4.65 -0.67
N LEU A 106 -25.90 -4.39 -1.90
CA LEU A 106 -26.68 -5.32 -2.72
C LEU A 106 -25.78 -5.94 -3.78
N LEU A 107 -25.67 -7.26 -3.80
CA LEU A 107 -24.92 -8.00 -4.81
C LEU A 107 -25.85 -8.61 -5.86
N VAL A 108 -25.54 -8.32 -7.13
CA VAL A 108 -26.40 -8.63 -8.26
C VAL A 108 -25.57 -9.38 -9.29
N TYR A 109 -26.03 -10.57 -9.66
CA TYR A 109 -25.33 -11.38 -10.65
C TYR A 109 -25.61 -10.88 -12.07
N SER A 110 -24.72 -11.16 -13.00
CA SER A 110 -24.89 -10.85 -14.43
C SER A 110 -26.20 -11.37 -15.02
N THR A 111 -26.69 -12.54 -14.57
CA THR A 111 -27.97 -13.12 -14.99
C THR A 111 -29.20 -12.35 -14.49
N GLU A 112 -29.04 -11.52 -13.46
CA GLU A 112 -30.09 -10.72 -12.83
C GLU A 112 -30.01 -9.24 -13.28
N ALA A 113 -29.03 -8.88 -14.11
CA ALA A 113 -28.78 -7.49 -14.51
C ALA A 113 -30.00 -6.81 -15.15
N SER A 114 -30.90 -7.55 -15.80
CA SER A 114 -32.14 -7.00 -16.37
C SER A 114 -33.16 -6.53 -15.33
N GLN A 115 -33.01 -6.93 -14.06
CA GLN A 115 -33.89 -6.53 -12.95
C GLN A 115 -33.51 -5.16 -12.37
N ILE A 116 -32.34 -4.62 -12.75
CA ILE A 116 -31.81 -3.37 -12.22
C ILE A 116 -31.51 -2.41 -13.36
N LYS A 117 -31.96 -1.18 -13.21
CA LYS A 117 -31.58 -0.08 -14.10
C LYS A 117 -30.98 1.05 -13.30
N SER A 118 -29.74 1.42 -13.61
CA SER A 118 -29.09 2.59 -13.03
C SER A 118 -29.50 3.86 -13.79
N GLU A 119 -29.90 4.90 -13.06
CA GLU A 119 -30.31 6.20 -13.60
C GLU A 119 -29.68 7.33 -12.79
N THR A 120 -29.29 8.41 -13.46
CA THR A 120 -28.85 9.65 -12.81
C THR A 120 -30.00 10.64 -12.83
N LEU A 121 -30.40 11.14 -11.65
CA LEU A 121 -31.55 12.03 -11.49
C LEU A 121 -31.21 13.19 -10.54
N PRO A 122 -31.85 14.36 -10.71
CA PRO A 122 -31.74 15.45 -9.75
C PRO A 122 -32.43 15.07 -8.43
N ILE A 123 -31.83 15.39 -7.30
CA ILE A 123 -32.28 15.01 -5.95
C ILE A 123 -33.73 15.45 -5.69
N GLY A 124 -34.14 16.61 -6.22
CA GLY A 124 -35.52 17.09 -6.08
C GLY A 124 -36.59 16.16 -6.67
N SER A 125 -36.21 15.19 -7.51
CA SER A 125 -37.13 14.20 -8.09
C SER A 125 -37.37 12.98 -7.19
N LEU A 126 -36.64 12.84 -6.08
CA LEU A 126 -36.74 11.68 -5.18
C LEU A 126 -37.89 11.78 -4.17
N GLY A 127 -38.55 12.94 -4.07
CA GLY A 127 -39.64 13.15 -3.10
C GLY A 127 -39.18 13.18 -1.64
N CYS A 128 -37.87 13.37 -1.39
CA CYS A 128 -37.31 13.57 -0.05
C CYS A 128 -37.31 15.06 0.34
N THR A 129 -37.30 15.32 1.65
CA THR A 129 -37.12 16.66 2.21
C THR A 129 -35.66 17.06 2.07
N LEU A 130 -35.42 18.19 1.41
CA LEU A 130 -34.08 18.75 1.26
C LEU A 130 -33.59 19.34 2.58
N GLU A 131 -32.34 19.05 2.91
CA GLU A 131 -31.64 19.56 4.09
C GLU A 131 -30.81 20.81 3.76
N SER A 132 -30.43 21.55 4.81
CA SER A 132 -29.64 22.77 4.69
C SER A 132 -28.29 22.50 3.98
N GLY A 133 -28.15 23.01 2.76
CA GLY A 133 -26.97 22.84 1.92
C GLY A 133 -27.16 21.96 0.68
N GLU A 134 -28.34 21.38 0.51
CA GLU A 134 -28.70 20.58 -0.68
C GLU A 134 -29.40 21.44 -1.74
N ASP A 135 -29.01 21.31 -3.01
CA ASP A 135 -29.74 21.89 -4.13
C ASP A 135 -30.59 20.82 -4.82
N ALA A 136 -31.86 21.12 -5.10
CA ALA A 136 -32.77 20.24 -5.84
C ALA A 136 -32.22 19.81 -7.20
N LYS A 137 -31.32 20.61 -7.80
CA LYS A 137 -30.68 20.36 -9.10
C LYS A 137 -29.46 19.45 -9.02
N ASP A 138 -28.93 19.19 -7.83
CA ASP A 138 -27.78 18.31 -7.68
C ASP A 138 -28.16 16.90 -8.10
N ASN A 139 -27.30 16.27 -8.90
CA ASN A 139 -27.56 14.93 -9.44
C ASN A 139 -27.14 13.85 -8.44
N CYS A 140 -27.89 12.75 -8.39
CA CYS A 140 -27.58 11.55 -7.63
C CYS A 140 -27.71 10.31 -8.53
N GLN A 141 -27.06 9.21 -8.16
CA GLN A 141 -27.26 7.91 -8.82
C GLN A 141 -28.36 7.14 -8.09
N THR A 142 -29.22 6.49 -8.87
CA THR A 142 -30.35 5.70 -8.37
C THR A 142 -30.41 4.36 -9.09
N LEU A 143 -30.95 3.36 -8.40
CA LEU A 143 -31.30 2.07 -8.95
C LEU A 143 -32.82 1.95 -8.99
N VAL A 144 -33.36 1.68 -10.18
CA VAL A 144 -34.75 1.28 -10.39
C VAL A 144 -34.79 -0.24 -10.37
N VAL A 145 -35.51 -0.80 -9.41
CA VAL A 145 -35.60 -2.26 -9.18
C VAL A 145 -37.03 -2.66 -8.87
N SER A 146 -37.44 -3.88 -9.23
CA SER A 146 -38.77 -4.37 -8.83
C SER A 146 -38.83 -4.56 -7.31
N LYS A 147 -39.94 -4.17 -6.68
CA LYS A 147 -40.06 -4.22 -5.22
C LYS A 147 -39.84 -5.63 -4.65
N SER A 148 -40.39 -6.64 -5.31
CA SER A 148 -40.21 -8.04 -4.92
C SER A 148 -38.75 -8.50 -5.00
N PHE A 149 -38.00 -8.03 -6.01
CA PHE A 149 -36.58 -8.36 -6.14
C PHE A 149 -35.75 -7.66 -5.06
N LEU A 150 -36.02 -6.38 -4.79
CA LEU A 150 -35.36 -5.65 -3.71
C LEU A 150 -35.59 -6.31 -2.34
N GLU A 151 -36.84 -6.65 -2.02
CA GLU A 151 -37.20 -7.34 -0.77
C GLU A 151 -36.55 -8.72 -0.64
N SER A 152 -36.25 -9.38 -1.77
CA SER A 152 -35.56 -10.67 -1.78
C SER A 152 -34.07 -10.57 -1.46
N LEU A 153 -33.44 -9.39 -1.60
CA LEU A 153 -32.00 -9.17 -1.42
C LEU A 153 -31.67 -8.34 -0.18
N VAL A 154 -32.50 -7.35 0.13
CA VAL A 154 -32.22 -6.40 1.19
C VAL A 154 -32.10 -7.12 2.55
N PRO A 155 -31.09 -6.82 3.37
CA PRO A 155 -31.04 -7.29 4.75
C PRO A 155 -32.25 -6.78 5.54
N SER A 156 -32.53 -7.37 6.69
CA SER A 156 -33.48 -6.83 7.67
C SER A 156 -32.78 -5.81 8.58
N GLU A 157 -33.56 -4.96 9.27
CA GLU A 157 -33.01 -3.97 10.20
C GLU A 157 -32.09 -4.59 11.27
N LYS A 158 -32.40 -5.80 11.75
CA LYS A 158 -31.55 -6.53 12.72
C LYS A 158 -30.23 -6.98 12.11
N GLU A 159 -30.25 -7.44 10.86
CA GLU A 159 -29.04 -7.89 10.16
C GLU A 159 -28.14 -6.71 9.77
N MET A 160 -28.71 -5.54 9.48
CA MET A 160 -27.95 -4.31 9.25
C MET A 160 -27.05 -3.97 10.44
N ASN A 161 -27.54 -4.18 11.67
CA ASN A 161 -26.75 -3.97 12.89
C ASN A 161 -25.62 -4.99 13.08
N LEU A 162 -25.56 -6.06 12.29
CA LEU A 162 -24.50 -7.08 12.32
C LEU A 162 -23.52 -6.94 11.15
N LEU A 163 -24.00 -6.42 10.02
CA LEU A 163 -23.24 -6.27 8.77
C LEU A 163 -22.38 -5.00 8.69
N VAL A 164 -22.49 -4.12 9.69
CA VAL A 164 -21.74 -2.87 9.76
C VAL A 164 -20.99 -2.76 11.09
N HIS A 165 -19.71 -2.44 11.02
CA HIS A 165 -18.83 -2.30 12.17
C HIS A 165 -17.69 -1.33 11.86
N VAL A 166 -16.90 -0.98 12.87
CA VAL A 166 -15.65 -0.23 12.72
C VAL A 166 -14.48 -1.17 12.86
N ARG A 167 -13.44 -0.95 12.04
CA ARG A 167 -12.18 -1.66 12.11
C ARG A 167 -11.06 -0.69 12.45
N SER A 168 -10.30 -1.02 13.49
CA SER A 168 -9.13 -0.26 13.94
C SER A 168 -7.87 -1.03 13.58
N VAL A 169 -6.97 -0.40 12.81
CA VAL A 169 -5.73 -1.03 12.31
C VAL A 169 -4.56 -0.05 12.28
N GLU A 170 -3.36 -0.58 12.54
CA GLU A 170 -2.11 0.18 12.42
C GLU A 170 -1.74 0.38 10.94
N THR A 171 -1.51 1.64 10.52
CA THR A 171 -1.36 1.99 9.09
C THR A 171 0.08 2.25 8.63
N SER A 172 1.06 1.99 9.50
CA SER A 172 2.47 2.37 9.33
C SER A 172 3.24 1.62 8.22
N ASP A 173 2.82 0.41 7.85
CA ASP A 173 3.52 -0.45 6.86
C ASP A 173 3.01 -0.30 5.41
N LYS A 174 2.14 0.67 5.12
CA LYS A 174 1.48 0.83 3.81
C LYS A 174 2.36 1.47 2.73
N VAL A 175 2.02 1.21 1.46
CA VAL A 175 2.62 1.87 0.28
C VAL A 175 2.41 3.40 0.32
N ASN A 176 1.26 3.84 0.83
CA ASN A 176 0.95 5.23 1.15
C ASN A 176 0.40 5.31 2.59
N PRO A 177 1.18 5.72 3.60
CA PRO A 177 0.64 5.96 4.93
C PRO A 177 -0.29 7.18 4.87
N THR A 178 -1.59 6.96 5.08
CA THR A 178 -2.59 8.03 5.05
C THR A 178 -2.59 8.85 6.34
N GLU A 179 -2.25 8.25 7.50
CA GLU A 179 -2.18 8.93 8.80
C GLU A 179 -1.11 8.27 9.70
N THR A 180 -0.72 8.97 10.78
CA THR A 180 0.29 8.49 11.73
C THR A 180 -0.44 7.71 12.85
N GLY A 181 -0.24 6.39 12.93
CA GLY A 181 -0.79 5.54 13.98
C GLY A 181 -1.94 4.61 13.56
N THR A 182 -2.74 4.22 14.56
CA THR A 182 -3.93 3.38 14.40
C THR A 182 -5.08 4.19 13.79
N GLY A 183 -5.55 3.77 12.61
CA GLY A 183 -6.68 4.38 11.92
C GLY A 183 -7.97 3.60 12.13
N GLU A 184 -9.08 4.30 12.34
CA GLU A 184 -10.42 3.72 12.40
C GLU A 184 -11.13 3.85 11.06
N PHE A 185 -11.75 2.75 10.61
CA PHE A 185 -12.45 2.69 9.33
C PHE A 185 -13.82 2.07 9.51
N ALA A 186 -14.85 2.61 8.85
CA ALA A 186 -16.15 1.97 8.79
C ALA A 186 -16.15 0.86 7.72
N VAL A 187 -16.70 -0.30 8.06
CA VAL A 187 -16.81 -1.45 7.16
C VAL A 187 -18.28 -1.82 7.00
N VAL A 188 -18.75 -1.86 5.76
CA VAL A 188 -20.10 -2.34 5.39
C VAL A 188 -19.93 -3.64 4.62
N VAL A 189 -20.58 -4.71 5.08
CA VAL A 189 -20.50 -6.05 4.50
C VAL A 189 -21.84 -6.42 3.86
N GLY A 190 -21.80 -7.05 2.69
CA GLY A 190 -22.98 -7.61 2.04
C GLY A 190 -23.44 -8.91 2.68
N ASN A 191 -24.68 -9.32 2.41
CA ASN A 191 -25.26 -10.57 2.91
C ASN A 191 -25.32 -11.69 1.85
N ARG A 192 -24.75 -11.48 0.66
CA ARG A 192 -24.80 -12.44 -0.46
C ARG A 192 -23.40 -12.76 -0.97
N LEU A 193 -23.11 -14.05 -1.15
CA LEU A 193 -21.85 -14.55 -1.67
C LEU A 193 -21.72 -14.31 -3.19
N GLY A 194 -20.48 -14.29 -3.69
CA GLY A 194 -20.24 -14.35 -5.13
C GLY A 194 -20.74 -15.66 -5.76
N LYS A 195 -20.95 -15.67 -7.08
CA LYS A 195 -21.34 -16.88 -7.81
C LYS A 195 -20.22 -17.32 -8.73
N ALA A 196 -19.70 -18.53 -8.51
CA ALA A 196 -18.66 -19.12 -9.35
C ALA A 196 -19.06 -19.12 -10.84
N GLY A 197 -18.11 -18.71 -11.69
CA GLY A 197 -18.28 -18.57 -13.14
C GLY A 197 -19.18 -17.41 -13.58
N SER A 198 -19.46 -16.43 -12.71
CA SER A 198 -20.31 -15.29 -13.04
C SER A 198 -19.68 -13.96 -12.63
N ALA A 199 -19.80 -12.97 -13.51
CA ALA A 199 -19.62 -11.58 -13.15
C ALA A 199 -20.75 -11.10 -12.22
N SER A 200 -20.40 -10.21 -11.29
CA SER A 200 -21.31 -9.63 -10.31
C SER A 200 -21.04 -8.14 -10.16
N VAL A 201 -22.06 -7.38 -9.79
CA VAL A 201 -21.95 -5.96 -9.45
C VAL A 201 -22.47 -5.75 -8.04
N ALA A 202 -21.64 -5.14 -7.19
CA ALA A 202 -22.02 -4.74 -5.85
C ALA A 202 -22.41 -3.26 -5.84
N TYR A 203 -23.53 -2.95 -5.20
CA TYR A 203 -24.05 -1.60 -5.05
C TYR A 203 -24.12 -1.23 -3.58
N LEU A 204 -23.39 -0.19 -3.18
CA LEU A 204 -23.62 0.49 -1.90
C LEU A 204 -24.85 1.37 -2.05
N VAL A 205 -25.89 1.09 -1.26
CA VAL A 205 -27.19 1.76 -1.33
C VAL A 205 -27.54 2.45 -0.01
N SER A 206 -28.31 3.53 -0.12
CA SER A 206 -28.94 4.21 1.01
C SER A 206 -30.26 3.54 1.37
N LEU A 207 -30.39 3.10 2.62
CA LEU A 207 -31.64 2.62 3.22
C LEU A 207 -32.22 3.65 4.21
N GLU A 208 -31.87 4.93 4.10
CA GLU A 208 -32.35 5.98 5.00
C GLU A 208 -33.88 5.96 5.13
N GLY A 209 -34.39 5.69 6.33
CA GLY A 209 -35.82 5.61 6.62
C GLY A 209 -36.58 4.46 5.91
N TYR A 210 -35.88 3.43 5.40
CA TYR A 210 -36.49 2.29 4.72
C TYR A 210 -37.39 1.45 5.64
N TYR A 211 -36.96 1.24 6.89
CA TYR A 211 -37.74 0.50 7.90
C TYR A 211 -38.56 1.41 8.81
N ASP A 212 -38.41 2.74 8.71
CA ASP A 212 -39.20 3.69 9.50
C ASP A 212 -40.65 3.72 8.99
N PRO A 213 -41.66 3.37 9.82
CA PRO A 213 -43.07 3.47 9.44
C PRO A 213 -43.51 4.86 8.97
N LEU A 214 -42.82 5.94 9.39
CA LEU A 214 -43.11 7.33 9.01
C LEU A 214 -42.49 7.72 7.67
N MET A 215 -41.36 7.11 7.29
CA MET A 215 -40.62 7.45 6.07
C MET A 215 -40.68 6.39 4.97
N ASN A 216 -41.16 5.17 5.27
CA ASN A 216 -41.19 4.04 4.32
C ASN A 216 -42.00 4.32 3.04
N SER A 217 -42.89 5.32 3.06
CA SER A 217 -43.66 5.76 1.90
C SER A 217 -42.76 6.23 0.75
N ARG A 218 -41.52 6.66 1.04
CA ARG A 218 -40.48 6.97 0.04
C ARG A 218 -40.10 5.77 -0.83
N TYR A 219 -40.28 4.56 -0.31
CA TYR A 219 -39.96 3.30 -0.97
C TYR A 219 -41.24 2.55 -1.43
N ALA A 220 -42.33 3.29 -1.62
CA ALA A 220 -43.52 2.76 -2.26
C ALA A 220 -43.23 2.40 -3.72
N ALA A 221 -43.79 1.29 -4.18
CA ALA A 221 -43.67 0.87 -5.57
C ALA A 221 -44.45 1.83 -6.48
N ASP A 222 -43.87 2.16 -7.63
CA ASP A 222 -44.54 2.91 -8.69
C ASP A 222 -45.62 2.06 -9.41
N ALA A 223 -46.28 2.64 -10.40
CA ALA A 223 -47.34 1.97 -11.16
C ALA A 223 -46.87 0.68 -11.88
N ASN A 224 -45.56 0.52 -12.08
CA ASN A 224 -44.95 -0.65 -12.70
C ASN A 224 -44.40 -1.64 -11.67
N GLY A 225 -44.62 -1.41 -10.37
CA GLY A 225 -44.11 -2.26 -9.29
C GLY A 225 -42.64 -2.01 -8.95
N ASN A 226 -42.04 -0.91 -9.43
CA ASN A 226 -40.64 -0.61 -9.21
C ASN A 226 -40.43 0.39 -8.07
N VAL A 227 -39.32 0.25 -7.37
CA VAL A 227 -38.85 1.15 -6.31
C VAL A 227 -37.56 1.80 -6.78
N ARG A 228 -37.34 3.05 -6.38
CA ARG A 228 -36.09 3.77 -6.57
C ARG A 228 -35.33 3.83 -5.26
N ILE A 229 -34.06 3.47 -5.31
CA ILE A 229 -33.13 3.57 -4.19
C ILE A 229 -31.87 4.31 -4.62
N VAL A 230 -31.29 5.12 -3.74
CA VAL A 230 -30.06 5.85 -4.03
C VAL A 230 -28.87 4.89 -3.97
N SER A 231 -27.99 4.94 -4.97
CA SER A 231 -26.72 4.22 -4.99
C SER A 231 -25.58 5.22 -4.82
N LEU A 232 -24.72 4.96 -3.83
CA LEU A 232 -23.61 5.83 -3.47
C LEU A 232 -22.32 5.41 -4.17
N LYS A 233 -22.16 4.10 -4.41
CA LYS A 233 -21.02 3.51 -5.11
C LYS A 233 -21.46 2.19 -5.76
N SER A 234 -20.89 1.89 -6.92
CA SER A 234 -20.92 0.55 -7.51
C SER A 234 -19.52 0.11 -7.92
N TRP A 235 -19.29 -1.19 -7.89
CA TRP A 235 -18.08 -1.83 -8.41
C TRP A 235 -18.41 -3.24 -8.92
N SER A 236 -17.61 -3.73 -9.85
CA SER A 236 -17.84 -5.01 -10.52
C SER A 236 -16.67 -5.96 -10.31
N PHE A 237 -16.94 -7.26 -10.29
CA PHE A 237 -15.90 -8.29 -10.20
C PHE A 237 -16.40 -9.59 -10.84
N SER A 238 -15.46 -10.49 -11.18
CA SER A 238 -15.77 -11.81 -11.73
C SER A 238 -15.22 -12.90 -10.84
N SER A 239 -16.11 -13.80 -10.39
CA SER A 239 -15.74 -15.00 -9.66
C SER A 239 -15.39 -16.09 -10.67
N GLU A 240 -14.12 -16.22 -11.03
CA GLU A 240 -13.59 -17.20 -11.99
C GLU A 240 -12.91 -18.38 -11.28
N SER A 241 -12.56 -19.43 -12.01
CA SER A 241 -11.95 -20.66 -11.45
C SER A 241 -10.69 -20.40 -10.61
N GLU A 242 -10.36 -21.32 -9.69
CA GLU A 242 -9.19 -21.30 -8.79
C GLU A 242 -7.85 -20.89 -9.45
N GLN A 243 -7.69 -21.14 -10.75
CA GLN A 243 -6.47 -20.84 -11.53
C GLN A 243 -6.08 -19.35 -11.53
N PHE A 244 -7.00 -18.45 -11.22
CA PHE A 244 -6.78 -17.00 -11.15
C PHE A 244 -6.73 -16.44 -9.72
N THR A 245 -6.73 -17.30 -8.70
CA THR A 245 -6.59 -16.87 -7.31
C THR A 245 -5.20 -16.33 -7.02
N PHE A 246 -5.10 -15.40 -6.05
CA PHE A 246 -3.83 -14.89 -5.56
C PHE A 246 -2.90 -16.04 -5.14
N LYS A 247 -3.40 -16.98 -4.32
CA LYS A 247 -2.67 -18.17 -3.89
C LYS A 247 -2.11 -18.96 -5.08
N HIS A 248 -2.94 -19.24 -6.09
CA HIS A 248 -2.52 -19.99 -7.27
C HIS A 248 -1.46 -19.22 -8.08
N LEU A 249 -1.68 -17.92 -8.35
CA LEU A 249 -0.75 -17.10 -9.13
C LEU A 249 0.61 -16.99 -8.44
N VAL A 250 0.63 -16.65 -7.15
CA VAL A 250 1.89 -16.44 -6.40
C VAL A 250 2.60 -17.77 -6.13
N SER A 251 1.87 -18.86 -5.84
CA SER A 251 2.48 -20.18 -5.63
C SER A 251 3.13 -20.72 -6.90
N ASN A 252 2.52 -20.47 -8.07
CA ASN A 252 2.98 -20.99 -9.36
C ASN A 252 3.92 -20.05 -10.13
N LEU A 253 4.40 -18.96 -9.51
CA LEU A 253 5.42 -18.11 -10.14
C LEU A 253 6.63 -18.95 -10.54
N ASN A 254 7.12 -18.73 -11.76
CA ASN A 254 8.34 -19.33 -12.25
C ASN A 254 9.52 -18.90 -11.37
N ARG A 255 10.19 -19.88 -10.76
CA ARG A 255 11.38 -19.70 -9.89
C ARG A 255 12.66 -20.21 -10.54
N SER A 256 12.67 -20.42 -11.86
CA SER A 256 13.76 -21.08 -12.59
C SER A 256 14.28 -20.17 -13.71
N PRO A 257 15.47 -19.55 -13.57
CA PRO A 257 16.33 -19.53 -12.38
C PRO A 257 15.72 -18.71 -11.23
N SER A 258 16.10 -19.01 -9.98
CA SER A 258 15.59 -18.30 -8.80
C SER A 258 16.21 -16.92 -8.63
N THR A 259 17.35 -16.68 -9.27
CA THR A 259 18.04 -15.38 -9.26
C THR A 259 17.86 -14.65 -10.59
N LEU A 260 18.01 -13.32 -10.57
CA LEU A 260 17.84 -12.48 -11.76
C LEU A 260 18.99 -12.67 -12.76
N ARG A 261 18.84 -13.63 -13.67
CA ARG A 261 19.81 -13.95 -14.73
C ARG A 261 19.12 -14.55 -15.94
N LEU A 262 19.83 -14.63 -17.05
CA LEU A 262 19.33 -15.34 -18.23
C LEU A 262 19.16 -16.84 -17.92
N PRO A 263 18.14 -17.49 -18.51
CA PRO A 263 17.97 -18.93 -18.36
C PRO A 263 19.13 -19.69 -18.99
N ASP A 264 19.46 -20.84 -18.42
CA ASP A 264 20.51 -21.72 -18.94
C ASP A 264 20.15 -22.15 -20.39
N SER A 265 21.06 -21.88 -21.34
CA SER A 265 20.90 -22.32 -22.72
C SER A 265 21.64 -23.64 -22.94
N PRO A 266 21.01 -24.67 -23.52
CA PRO A 266 21.64 -25.98 -23.74
C PRO A 266 22.84 -25.92 -24.70
N ASN A 267 22.94 -24.86 -25.50
CA ASN A 267 24.01 -24.67 -26.48
C ASN A 267 25.25 -23.97 -25.90
N LEU A 268 25.21 -23.51 -24.65
CA LEU A 268 26.32 -22.82 -23.97
C LEU A 268 27.04 -23.79 -23.03
N SER A 269 28.37 -23.80 -23.10
CA SER A 269 29.22 -24.62 -22.24
C SER A 269 30.45 -23.85 -21.74
N GLY A 270 31.07 -24.37 -20.68
CA GLY A 270 32.27 -23.78 -20.09
C GLY A 270 32.06 -22.38 -19.51
N THR A 271 33.07 -21.53 -19.66
CA THR A 271 33.17 -20.19 -19.05
C THR A 271 32.01 -19.26 -19.43
N ALA A 272 31.47 -19.38 -20.64
CA ALA A 272 30.33 -18.56 -21.07
C ALA A 272 29.06 -18.86 -20.28
N LEU A 273 28.80 -20.13 -19.98
CA LEU A 273 27.67 -20.55 -19.16
C LEU A 273 27.83 -20.08 -17.71
N GLU A 274 29.04 -20.21 -17.14
CA GLU A 274 29.34 -19.72 -15.79
C GLU A 274 29.16 -18.21 -15.68
N THR A 275 29.58 -17.46 -16.70
CA THR A 275 29.43 -15.99 -16.77
C THR A 275 27.96 -15.57 -16.79
N ILE A 276 27.13 -16.26 -17.58
CA ILE A 276 25.67 -16.04 -17.59
C ILE A 276 25.03 -16.43 -16.26
N ARG A 277 25.47 -17.54 -15.65
CA ARG A 277 25.01 -17.97 -14.34
C ARG A 277 25.35 -16.97 -13.23
N ALA A 278 26.41 -16.17 -13.41
CA ALA A 278 26.79 -15.05 -12.55
C ALA A 278 26.01 -13.74 -12.83
N GLY A 279 25.04 -13.77 -13.76
CA GLY A 279 24.14 -12.66 -14.09
C GLY A 279 24.61 -11.75 -15.23
N TYR A 280 25.74 -12.06 -15.87
CA TYR A 280 26.22 -11.26 -17.00
C TYR A 280 25.52 -11.65 -18.30
N LEU A 281 25.28 -10.64 -19.15
CA LEU A 281 24.79 -10.84 -20.52
C LEU A 281 25.73 -10.15 -21.53
N PRO A 282 25.83 -10.68 -22.75
CA PRO A 282 26.59 -10.02 -23.80
C PRO A 282 25.79 -8.85 -24.36
N VAL A 283 26.43 -7.69 -24.49
CA VAL A 283 25.87 -6.50 -25.13
C VAL A 283 26.77 -6.04 -26.27
N ALA A 284 26.17 -5.52 -27.34
CA ALA A 284 26.92 -4.86 -28.40
C ALA A 284 27.55 -3.57 -27.85
N HIS A 285 28.86 -3.42 -28.00
CA HIS A 285 29.60 -2.29 -27.47
C HIS A 285 30.34 -1.56 -28.61
N HIS A 286 30.05 -0.27 -28.73
CA HIS A 286 30.75 0.64 -29.63
C HIS A 286 31.87 1.35 -28.86
N LEU A 287 33.12 1.08 -29.24
CA LEU A 287 34.27 1.74 -28.63
C LEU A 287 34.36 3.19 -29.11
N ARG A 288 35.02 4.03 -28.32
CA ARG A 288 35.22 5.46 -28.60
C ARG A 288 35.87 5.75 -29.94
N GLN A 289 36.69 4.82 -30.44
CA GLN A 289 37.39 4.91 -31.72
C GLN A 289 36.51 4.51 -32.93
N GLY A 290 35.28 4.05 -32.70
CA GLY A 290 34.33 3.62 -33.74
C GLY A 290 34.26 2.11 -33.96
N ASP A 291 35.18 1.34 -33.37
CA ASP A 291 35.18 -0.12 -33.44
C ASP A 291 33.96 -0.73 -32.75
N LYS A 292 33.53 -1.90 -33.24
CA LYS A 292 32.43 -2.67 -32.68
C LYS A 292 32.98 -3.92 -32.01
N THR A 293 32.59 -4.14 -30.76
CA THR A 293 32.95 -5.33 -29.98
C THR A 293 31.73 -5.83 -29.20
N VAL A 294 31.89 -6.93 -28.49
CA VAL A 294 30.94 -7.42 -27.49
C VAL A 294 31.53 -7.15 -26.12
N SER A 295 30.69 -6.81 -25.15
CA SER A 295 31.10 -6.66 -23.76
C SER A 295 30.10 -7.31 -22.84
N TRP A 296 30.56 -7.75 -21.68
CA TRP A 296 29.70 -8.21 -20.62
C TRP A 296 29.05 -7.01 -19.93
N TYR A 297 27.76 -7.13 -19.66
CA TYR A 297 27.01 -6.21 -18.85
C TYR A 297 26.22 -6.96 -17.78
N ARG A 298 26.11 -6.35 -16.60
CA ARG A 298 25.28 -6.81 -15.50
C ARG A 298 24.75 -5.58 -14.75
N GLY A 299 23.48 -5.64 -14.37
CA GLY A 299 22.84 -4.60 -13.57
C GLY A 299 23.24 -4.67 -12.09
N PRO A 300 22.61 -3.84 -11.23
CA PRO A 300 22.86 -3.84 -9.79
C PRO A 300 22.29 -5.06 -9.05
N LEU A 301 21.39 -5.82 -9.68
CA LEU A 301 20.67 -6.93 -9.05
C LEU A 301 21.42 -8.24 -9.33
N ILE A 302 22.31 -8.65 -8.43
CA ILE A 302 23.26 -9.73 -8.65
C ILE A 302 22.80 -11.06 -8.04
N SER A 303 23.12 -12.16 -8.72
CA SER A 303 22.84 -13.53 -8.23
C SER A 303 23.76 -13.95 -7.09
N TYR A 304 25.02 -13.50 -7.11
CA TYR A 304 26.05 -13.88 -6.15
C TYR A 304 26.99 -12.70 -5.84
N PRO A 305 27.51 -12.60 -4.60
CA PRO A 305 28.46 -11.57 -4.22
C PRO A 305 29.66 -11.50 -5.15
N THR A 306 30.16 -10.30 -5.39
CA THR A 306 31.34 -10.06 -6.23
C THR A 306 32.49 -9.56 -5.38
N SER A 307 33.67 -10.18 -5.53
CA SER A 307 34.88 -9.83 -4.76
C SER A 307 35.67 -8.65 -5.35
N GLN A 308 35.16 -8.02 -6.41
CA GLN A 308 35.83 -6.91 -7.07
C GLN A 308 35.76 -5.65 -6.21
N ALA A 309 36.87 -4.91 -6.12
CA ALA A 309 36.93 -3.64 -5.41
C ALA A 309 37.46 -2.55 -6.34
N PHE A 310 36.82 -1.39 -6.32
CA PHE A 310 37.23 -0.22 -7.10
C PHE A 310 37.77 0.90 -6.22
N SER A 311 38.77 1.62 -6.74
CA SER A 311 39.23 2.85 -6.12
C SER A 311 38.38 4.02 -6.65
N LEU A 312 37.36 4.39 -5.89
CA LEU A 312 36.56 5.59 -6.16
C LEU A 312 37.03 6.76 -5.28
N PRO A 313 36.90 8.02 -5.73
CA PRO A 313 36.26 8.47 -6.98
C PRO A 313 37.08 8.14 -8.23
N ALA A 314 36.42 7.77 -9.33
CA ALA A 314 37.04 7.55 -10.63
C ALA A 314 37.21 8.88 -11.38
N SER A 315 38.28 9.05 -12.17
CA SER A 315 38.45 10.27 -12.97
C SER A 315 37.56 10.29 -14.21
N ALA A 316 37.22 9.11 -14.75
CA ALA A 316 36.34 8.91 -15.89
C ALA A 316 35.68 7.52 -15.85
N SER A 317 34.61 7.33 -16.63
CA SER A 317 33.91 6.05 -16.79
C SER A 317 34.83 4.88 -17.14
N ASP A 318 35.82 5.14 -18.00
CA ASP A 318 36.68 4.11 -18.61
C ASP A 318 37.62 3.47 -17.57
N GLU A 319 37.88 4.14 -16.44
CA GLU A 319 38.65 3.55 -15.31
C GLU A 319 37.91 2.40 -14.62
N LEU A 320 36.59 2.33 -14.81
CA LEU A 320 35.72 1.30 -14.24
C LEU A 320 35.36 0.22 -15.27
N THR A 321 35.91 0.28 -16.48
CA THR A 321 35.80 -0.80 -17.46
C THR A 321 36.81 -1.88 -17.13
N VAL A 322 36.33 -3.10 -16.92
CA VAL A 322 37.16 -4.23 -16.52
C VAL A 322 37.49 -5.06 -17.76
N TYR A 323 38.76 -5.38 -18.00
CA TYR A 323 39.16 -6.25 -19.10
C TYR A 323 39.37 -7.68 -18.59
N ASP A 324 38.70 -8.64 -19.21
CA ASP A 324 38.96 -10.07 -18.98
C ASP A 324 40.02 -10.56 -20.00
N PRO A 325 41.28 -10.74 -19.58
CA PRO A 325 42.35 -11.16 -20.49
C PRO A 325 42.20 -12.62 -20.94
N ALA A 326 41.46 -13.46 -20.20
CA ALA A 326 41.31 -14.88 -20.54
C ALA A 326 40.40 -15.05 -21.77
N ASN A 327 39.36 -14.22 -21.88
CA ASN A 327 38.39 -14.29 -22.98
C ASN A 327 38.51 -13.13 -23.98
N GLY A 328 39.31 -12.10 -23.68
CA GLY A 328 39.50 -10.94 -24.54
C GLY A 328 38.28 -10.02 -24.64
N VAL A 329 37.45 -9.97 -23.59
CA VAL A 329 36.17 -9.26 -23.56
C VAL A 329 36.18 -8.20 -22.46
N PHE A 330 35.57 -7.04 -22.70
CA PHE A 330 35.38 -6.03 -21.65
C PHE A 330 34.13 -6.34 -20.83
N ASN A 331 34.14 -5.97 -19.56
CA ASN A 331 32.97 -5.85 -18.70
C ASN A 331 32.70 -4.36 -18.46
N ALA A 332 31.56 -3.92 -18.97
CA ALA A 332 31.12 -2.52 -18.96
C ALA A 332 30.08 -2.22 -17.88
N ALA A 333 29.85 -3.13 -16.91
CA ALA A 333 28.83 -2.96 -15.87
C ALA A 333 29.04 -1.67 -15.05
N TYR A 334 30.23 -1.50 -14.48
CA TYR A 334 30.55 -0.40 -13.56
C TYR A 334 30.79 0.93 -14.29
N SER A 335 31.41 0.90 -15.47
CA SER A 335 31.54 2.10 -16.33
C SER A 335 30.18 2.60 -16.81
N SER A 336 29.25 1.70 -17.14
CA SER A 336 27.87 2.04 -17.49
C SER A 336 27.10 2.63 -16.31
N ALA A 337 27.29 2.08 -15.10
CA ALA A 337 26.68 2.62 -13.88
C ALA A 337 27.14 4.05 -13.61
N TRP A 338 28.46 4.29 -13.69
CA TRP A 338 29.03 5.62 -13.50
C TRP A 338 28.51 6.63 -14.53
N GLU A 339 28.48 6.25 -15.81
CA GLU A 339 27.96 7.13 -16.85
C GLU A 339 26.48 7.43 -16.66
N LEU A 340 25.67 6.41 -16.33
CA LEU A 340 24.25 6.58 -16.02
C LEU A 340 24.04 7.56 -14.86
N GLY A 341 24.81 7.42 -13.77
CA GLY A 341 24.72 8.31 -12.61
C GLY A 341 24.98 9.76 -13.00
N ARG A 342 25.99 10.00 -13.83
CA ARG A 342 26.30 11.33 -14.36
C ARG A 342 25.15 11.90 -15.19
N LEU A 343 24.56 11.09 -16.07
CA LEU A 343 23.44 11.51 -16.92
C LEU A 343 22.18 11.84 -16.10
N LEU A 344 21.82 10.98 -15.13
CA LEU A 344 20.69 11.21 -14.22
C LEU A 344 20.88 12.47 -13.38
N ALA A 345 22.11 12.71 -12.92
CA ALA A 345 22.45 13.92 -12.19
C ALA A 345 22.33 15.18 -13.07
N LEU A 346 22.79 15.13 -14.32
CA LEU A 346 22.66 16.24 -15.28
C LEU A 346 21.21 16.54 -15.66
N GLN A 347 20.35 15.52 -15.67
CA GLN A 347 18.92 15.69 -15.89
C GLN A 347 18.21 16.40 -14.72
N SER A 348 18.74 16.24 -13.49
CA SER A 348 18.18 16.85 -12.29
C SER A 348 18.76 18.25 -12.02
N LEU A 349 18.00 19.29 -12.40
CA LEU A 349 18.42 20.69 -12.21
C LEU A 349 18.62 21.04 -10.73
N SER A 350 17.73 20.57 -9.85
CA SER A 350 17.79 20.84 -8.41
C SER A 350 19.06 20.23 -7.79
N PHE A 351 19.36 18.97 -8.12
CA PHE A 351 20.56 18.28 -7.67
C PHE A 351 21.83 18.95 -8.20
N SER A 352 21.91 19.18 -9.52
CA SER A 352 23.09 19.76 -10.16
C SER A 352 23.46 21.14 -9.60
N MET A 353 22.45 22.00 -9.37
CA MET A 353 22.67 23.33 -8.79
C MET A 353 23.08 23.25 -7.31
N ALA A 354 22.46 22.37 -6.53
CA ALA A 354 22.83 22.15 -5.12
C ALA A 354 24.27 21.64 -5.01
N LEU A 355 24.63 20.62 -5.81
CA LEU A 355 25.97 20.04 -5.84
C LEU A 355 27.02 21.09 -6.22
N TYR A 356 26.76 21.90 -7.26
CA TYR A 356 27.66 22.99 -7.64
C TYR A 356 27.87 24.00 -6.50
N ARG A 357 26.79 24.47 -5.88
CA ARG A 357 26.84 25.45 -4.78
C ARG A 357 27.57 24.90 -3.57
N TRP A 358 27.32 23.64 -3.21
CA TRP A 358 28.00 22.96 -2.13
C TRP A 358 29.50 22.77 -2.43
N LYS A 359 29.89 22.27 -3.60
CA LYS A 359 31.31 22.16 -3.97
C LYS A 359 32.01 23.52 -3.98
N LEU A 360 31.31 24.59 -4.39
CA LEU A 360 31.84 25.95 -4.34
C LEU A 360 32.01 26.47 -2.90
N SER A 361 31.07 26.18 -1.99
CA SER A 361 31.19 26.56 -0.59
C SER A 361 32.37 25.86 0.09
N GLN A 362 32.56 24.56 -0.18
CA GLN A 362 33.71 23.79 0.27
C GLN A 362 35.03 24.38 -0.25
N LYS A 363 35.10 24.75 -1.54
CA LYS A 363 36.27 25.43 -2.10
C LYS A 363 36.59 26.75 -1.39
N ARG A 364 35.58 27.55 -1.06
CA ARG A 364 35.75 28.82 -0.34
C ARG A 364 36.23 28.58 1.10
N GLN A 365 35.66 27.60 1.80
CA GLN A 365 36.09 27.23 3.15
C GLN A 365 37.55 26.77 3.16
N ASP A 366 37.97 25.92 2.24
CA ASP A 366 39.37 25.49 2.12
C ASP A 366 40.35 26.65 1.90
N LEU A 367 39.97 27.62 1.07
CA LEU A 367 40.80 28.80 0.80
C LEU A 367 40.92 29.69 2.04
N LEU A 368 39.79 29.97 2.70
CA LEU A 368 39.76 30.74 3.93
C LEU A 368 40.53 30.04 5.05
N ALA A 369 40.44 28.72 5.16
CA ALA A 369 41.20 27.94 6.14
C ALA A 369 42.71 28.02 5.90
N LYS A 370 43.14 27.94 4.63
CA LYS A 370 44.55 28.12 4.25
C LYS A 370 45.05 29.54 4.53
N GLU A 371 44.24 30.55 4.20
CA GLU A 371 44.56 31.96 4.45
C GLU A 371 44.68 32.24 5.95
N LYS A 372 43.69 31.81 6.75
CA LYS A 372 43.72 31.93 8.21
C LYS A 372 44.90 31.20 8.82
N LYS A 373 45.25 30.02 8.32
CA LYS A 373 46.44 29.28 8.77
C LYS A 373 47.71 30.06 8.48
N LEU A 374 47.86 30.60 7.27
CA LEU A 374 49.03 31.41 6.88
C LEU A 374 49.12 32.69 7.72
N ILE A 375 48.01 33.35 8.00
CA ILE A 375 47.94 34.50 8.91
C ILE A 375 48.35 34.09 10.33
N GLY A 376 47.80 32.99 10.86
CA GLY A 376 48.17 32.47 12.18
C GLY A 376 49.66 32.15 12.29
N ASP A 377 50.24 31.52 11.26
CA ASP A 377 51.68 31.22 11.18
C ASP A 377 52.53 32.51 11.13
N LEU A 378 52.06 33.57 10.45
CA LEU A 378 52.74 34.86 10.36
C LEU A 378 52.68 35.67 11.67
N PHE A 379 51.58 35.60 12.40
CA PHE A 379 51.35 36.39 13.63
C PHE A 379 51.63 35.60 14.92
N GLY A 380 51.96 34.31 14.83
CA GLY A 380 52.25 33.46 15.99
C GLY A 380 51.04 33.17 16.89
N ASP A 381 49.83 33.42 16.39
CA ASP A 381 48.57 33.24 17.12
C ASP A 381 47.70 32.16 16.46
N PRO A 382 47.70 30.92 16.99
CA PRO A 382 46.91 29.83 16.44
C PRO A 382 45.40 30.00 16.66
N SER A 383 44.96 30.94 17.52
CA SER A 383 43.53 31.15 17.80
C SER A 383 42.76 31.74 16.60
N ILE A 384 43.46 32.42 15.68
CA ILE A 384 42.90 33.01 14.44
C ILE A 384 42.32 31.93 13.50
N ALA A 385 42.82 30.69 13.57
CA ALA A 385 42.35 29.57 12.75
C ALA A 385 41.05 28.92 13.25
N SER A 386 40.59 29.20 14.48
CA SER A 386 39.64 28.36 15.21
C SER A 386 38.15 28.61 14.94
N SER A 387 37.78 29.62 14.15
CA SER A 387 36.37 29.92 13.84
C SER A 387 35.95 29.34 12.50
N GLU A 388 35.34 28.15 12.53
CA GLU A 388 34.65 27.54 11.40
C GLU A 388 33.14 27.74 11.54
N VAL A 389 32.52 28.45 10.60
CA VAL A 389 31.06 28.46 10.42
C VAL A 389 30.74 27.47 9.29
N PRO A 390 29.89 26.45 9.50
CA PRO A 390 29.48 25.53 8.45
C PRO A 390 28.73 26.29 7.35
N LEU A 391 29.27 26.34 6.13
CA LEU A 391 28.64 26.96 4.97
C LEU A 391 28.06 25.88 4.04
N GLY A 392 26.73 25.91 3.85
CA GLY A 392 26.06 25.12 2.81
C GLY A 392 25.43 23.80 3.27
N THR A 393 24.98 23.73 4.51
CA THR A 393 24.23 22.59 5.09
C THR A 393 22.98 22.25 4.29
N ASP A 394 22.24 23.27 3.83
CA ASP A 394 20.97 23.08 3.11
C ASP A 394 21.18 22.48 1.70
N TRP A 395 22.31 22.80 1.05
CA TRP A 395 22.64 22.17 -0.23
C TRP A 395 23.13 20.75 -0.05
N PHE A 396 23.84 20.48 1.06
CA PHE A 396 24.31 19.15 1.38
C PHE A 396 23.15 18.18 1.64
N SER A 397 22.11 18.59 2.36
CA SER A 397 20.92 17.75 2.57
C SER A 397 20.23 17.40 1.24
N ILE A 398 20.03 18.37 0.33
CA ILE A 398 19.46 18.11 -1.00
C ILE A 398 20.30 17.09 -1.78
N VAL A 399 21.63 17.21 -1.73
CA VAL A 399 22.56 16.28 -2.39
C VAL A 399 22.46 14.89 -1.78
N SER A 400 22.50 14.79 -0.45
CA SER A 400 22.43 13.52 0.28
C SER A 400 21.09 12.82 0.09
N ASP A 401 19.97 13.55 0.10
CA ASP A 401 18.63 12.99 -0.10
C ASP A 401 18.45 12.43 -1.51
N TRP A 402 18.93 13.16 -2.51
CA TRP A 402 18.90 12.70 -3.89
C TRP A 402 19.80 11.48 -4.12
N LEU A 403 21.03 11.49 -3.57
CA LEU A 403 21.94 10.34 -3.64
C LEU A 403 21.40 9.15 -2.85
N GLY A 404 20.72 9.36 -1.73
CA GLY A 404 20.07 8.32 -0.95
C GLY A 404 18.97 7.62 -1.73
N LYS A 405 18.09 8.39 -2.40
CA LYS A 405 17.08 7.84 -3.32
C LYS A 405 17.70 7.07 -4.49
N LEU A 406 18.75 7.62 -5.10
CA LEU A 406 19.47 6.97 -6.20
C LEU A 406 20.16 5.67 -5.73
N GLY A 407 20.66 5.63 -4.49
CA GLY A 407 21.23 4.43 -3.86
C GLY A 407 20.21 3.29 -3.68
N LEU A 408 18.92 3.64 -3.56
CA LEU A 408 17.79 2.70 -3.60
C LEU A 408 17.29 2.42 -5.02
N LEU A 409 18.06 2.79 -6.04
CA LEU A 409 17.77 2.64 -7.46
C LEU A 409 16.57 3.48 -7.95
N ILE A 410 16.13 4.49 -7.20
CA ILE A 410 14.99 5.32 -7.60
C ILE A 410 15.40 6.19 -8.78
N GLY A 411 14.62 6.13 -9.87
CA GLY A 411 14.94 6.82 -11.13
C GLY A 411 15.92 6.08 -12.04
N VAL A 412 16.44 4.92 -11.64
CA VAL A 412 17.23 4.06 -12.54
C VAL A 412 16.33 3.44 -13.61
N PRO A 413 16.63 3.59 -14.91
CA PRO A 413 15.80 3.01 -15.97
C PRO A 413 15.72 1.49 -15.88
N PHE A 414 14.55 0.93 -16.17
CA PHE A 414 14.28 -0.51 -16.06
C PHE A 414 15.27 -1.36 -16.87
N SER A 415 15.72 -0.90 -18.05
CA SER A 415 16.68 -1.61 -18.89
C SER A 415 18.08 -1.77 -18.28
N TYR A 416 18.42 -1.00 -17.24
CA TYR A 416 19.66 -1.20 -16.47
C TYR A 416 19.47 -2.18 -15.31
N LEU A 417 18.23 -2.41 -14.88
CA LEU A 417 17.87 -3.38 -13.84
C LEU A 417 17.65 -4.77 -14.45
N VAL A 418 16.86 -4.83 -15.53
CA VAL A 418 16.50 -6.04 -16.28
C VAL A 418 16.78 -5.80 -17.77
N PRO A 419 18.01 -6.05 -18.23
CA PRO A 419 18.42 -5.70 -19.59
C PRO A 419 17.83 -6.60 -20.69
N ASP A 420 17.37 -7.80 -20.32
CA ASP A 420 16.78 -8.77 -21.23
C ASP A 420 15.50 -9.34 -20.60
N GLU A 421 14.41 -9.36 -21.37
CA GLU A 421 13.10 -9.82 -20.90
C GLU A 421 13.11 -11.27 -20.39
N ARG A 422 14.00 -12.12 -20.91
CA ARG A 422 14.11 -13.52 -20.48
C ARG A 422 14.61 -13.67 -19.05
N MET A 423 15.18 -12.61 -18.46
CA MET A 423 15.60 -12.59 -17.06
C MET A 423 14.39 -12.49 -16.11
N LEU A 424 13.29 -11.86 -16.56
CA LEU A 424 12.05 -11.67 -15.81
C LEU A 424 10.82 -11.90 -16.73
N PRO A 425 10.54 -13.15 -17.12
CA PRO A 425 9.37 -13.50 -17.92
C PRO A 425 8.07 -13.25 -17.15
N GLN A 426 6.93 -13.28 -17.84
CA GLN A 426 5.62 -13.18 -17.20
C GLN A 426 5.41 -14.34 -16.19
N GLU A 427 4.70 -14.06 -15.09
CA GLU A 427 4.48 -14.97 -13.97
C GLU A 427 5.80 -15.53 -13.40
N SER A 428 6.71 -14.63 -13.00
CA SER A 428 8.01 -15.02 -12.44
C SER A 428 8.42 -14.21 -11.23
N VAL A 429 9.27 -14.83 -10.40
CA VAL A 429 9.88 -14.20 -9.23
C VAL A 429 11.40 -14.42 -9.25
N ARG A 430 12.16 -13.37 -8.96
CA ARG A 430 13.63 -13.39 -8.97
C ARG A 430 14.16 -12.75 -7.70
N PHE A 431 15.05 -13.46 -7.01
CA PHE A 431 15.75 -12.97 -5.83
C PHE A 431 17.14 -12.46 -6.21
N PHE A 432 17.63 -11.46 -5.49
CA PHE A 432 18.94 -10.88 -5.77
C PHE A 432 19.56 -10.27 -4.51
N GLU A 433 20.86 -10.06 -4.60
CA GLU A 433 21.61 -9.15 -3.73
C GLU A 433 21.91 -7.86 -4.52
N LEU A 434 21.98 -6.73 -3.83
CA LEU A 434 22.33 -5.46 -4.46
C LEU A 434 23.85 -5.33 -4.55
N ASP A 435 24.40 -5.11 -5.75
CA ASP A 435 25.84 -4.94 -5.97
C ASP A 435 26.31 -3.58 -5.43
N PRO A 436 27.07 -3.54 -4.31
CA PRO A 436 27.53 -2.30 -3.74
C PRO A 436 28.51 -1.56 -4.66
N ASN A 437 29.29 -2.27 -5.49
CA ASN A 437 30.21 -1.64 -6.44
C ASN A 437 29.47 -0.94 -7.57
N TRP A 438 28.35 -1.52 -8.02
CA TRP A 438 27.52 -0.93 -9.06
C TRP A 438 26.87 0.35 -8.54
N VAL A 439 26.28 0.28 -7.34
CA VAL A 439 25.66 1.44 -6.68
C VAL A 439 26.72 2.51 -6.37
N ASP A 440 27.88 2.15 -5.83
CA ASP A 440 28.95 3.12 -5.55
C ASP A 440 29.47 3.79 -6.83
N SER A 441 29.57 3.04 -7.94
CA SER A 441 29.95 3.58 -9.25
C SER A 441 28.90 4.56 -9.77
N LEU A 442 27.61 4.21 -9.65
CA LEU A 442 26.48 5.08 -9.99
C LEU A 442 26.51 6.39 -9.18
N LEU A 443 26.68 6.30 -7.86
CA LEU A 443 26.74 7.46 -6.98
C LEU A 443 27.97 8.33 -7.26
N ASP A 444 29.14 7.74 -7.50
CA ASP A 444 30.34 8.49 -7.88
C ASP A 444 30.16 9.21 -9.22
N GLY A 445 29.51 8.55 -10.18
CA GLY A 445 29.15 9.12 -11.48
C GLY A 445 28.25 10.34 -11.34
N ALA A 446 27.19 10.24 -10.53
CA ALA A 446 26.34 11.38 -10.23
C ALA A 446 27.09 12.53 -9.53
N PHE A 447 27.97 12.19 -8.59
CA PHE A 447 28.78 13.15 -7.87
C PHE A 447 29.94 13.73 -8.71
N SER A 448 30.23 13.16 -9.89
CA SER A 448 31.32 13.61 -10.77
C SER A 448 31.07 14.95 -11.44
N ILE A 449 29.84 15.48 -11.41
CA ILE A 449 29.54 16.80 -11.99
C ILE A 449 30.42 17.87 -11.32
N GLY A 450 31.07 18.69 -12.15
CA GLY A 450 32.01 19.72 -11.70
C GLY A 450 33.41 19.21 -11.35
N ARG A 451 33.71 17.91 -11.54
CA ARG A 451 35.04 17.32 -11.39
C ARG A 451 35.84 17.53 -12.69
N SER A 452 36.52 18.67 -12.83
CA SER A 452 37.25 19.03 -14.06
C SER A 452 38.78 18.96 -13.92
N THR A 453 39.29 18.97 -12.69
CA THR A 453 40.72 18.98 -12.41
C THR A 453 41.13 17.87 -11.44
N SER A 454 42.42 17.53 -11.41
CA SER A 454 42.99 16.63 -10.39
C SER A 454 42.78 17.16 -8.96
N GLY A 455 42.74 18.49 -8.80
CA GLY A 455 42.41 19.14 -7.54
C GLY A 455 40.97 18.89 -7.09
N ASP A 456 40.00 18.87 -8.03
CA ASP A 456 38.60 18.53 -7.72
C ASP A 456 38.47 17.05 -7.34
N LEU A 457 39.12 16.16 -8.07
CA LEU A 457 39.16 14.72 -7.76
C LEU A 457 39.74 14.47 -6.35
N ALA A 458 40.84 15.13 -6.00
CA ALA A 458 41.46 15.01 -4.69
C ALA A 458 40.54 15.52 -3.55
N LYS A 459 39.69 16.51 -3.82
CA LYS A 459 38.69 16.99 -2.85
C LYS A 459 37.53 16.02 -2.70
N ASP A 460 36.96 15.55 -3.81
CA ASP A 460 35.89 14.56 -3.80
C ASP A 460 36.34 13.30 -3.02
N LYS A 461 37.61 12.89 -3.17
CA LYS A 461 38.20 11.78 -2.40
C LYS A 461 38.19 12.01 -0.89
N LYS A 462 38.38 13.24 -0.42
CA LYS A 462 38.33 13.59 1.02
C LYS A 462 36.91 13.59 1.57
N THR A 463 35.94 14.05 0.79
CA THR A 463 34.54 14.18 1.23
C THR A 463 33.71 12.92 0.98
N ARG A 464 34.25 11.94 0.24
CA ARG A 464 33.53 10.72 -0.18
C ARG A 464 32.86 9.99 0.98
N SER A 465 33.56 9.73 2.08
CA SER A 465 33.00 9.00 3.22
C SER A 465 31.84 9.75 3.86
N THR A 466 31.96 11.07 4.03
CA THR A 466 30.91 11.93 4.57
C THR A 466 29.67 11.93 3.68
N VAL A 467 29.85 12.09 2.36
CA VAL A 467 28.74 12.07 1.39
C VAL A 467 28.09 10.68 1.37
N ARG A 468 28.89 9.61 1.36
CA ARG A 468 28.39 8.22 1.33
C ARG A 468 27.56 7.90 2.56
N ASN A 469 28.06 8.23 3.75
CA ASN A 469 27.36 8.00 5.00
C ASN A 469 26.05 8.79 5.05
N SER A 470 26.10 10.09 4.69
CA SER A 470 24.89 10.91 4.67
C SER A 470 23.85 10.43 3.65
N ALA A 471 24.28 9.93 2.49
CA ALA A 471 23.36 9.33 1.51
C ALA A 471 22.75 8.02 2.02
N THR A 472 23.54 7.19 2.71
CA THR A 472 23.02 5.99 3.39
C THR A 472 21.99 6.37 4.46
N ASP A 473 22.29 7.35 5.31
CA ASP A 473 21.35 7.83 6.34
C ASP A 473 20.05 8.37 5.71
N SER A 474 20.16 9.14 4.64
CA SER A 474 18.99 9.62 3.88
C SER A 474 18.20 8.45 3.25
N SER A 475 18.88 7.40 2.77
CA SER A 475 18.20 6.21 2.20
C SER A 475 17.36 5.46 3.24
N LEU A 476 17.86 5.35 4.48
CA LEU A 476 17.11 4.73 5.57
C LEU A 476 15.83 5.53 5.89
N LYS A 477 15.89 6.86 5.79
CA LYS A 477 14.75 7.77 6.02
C LYS A 477 13.72 7.80 4.89
N VAL A 478 14.01 7.21 3.71
CA VAL A 478 13.03 7.17 2.60
C VAL A 478 11.76 6.42 3.02
N ARG A 479 11.90 5.42 3.89
CA ARG A 479 10.78 4.69 4.51
C ARG A 479 10.73 4.77 6.04
N ALA A 480 11.83 5.08 6.72
CA ALA A 480 11.81 5.21 8.18
C ALA A 480 11.09 6.50 8.62
N MET A 481 9.78 6.38 8.82
CA MET A 481 9.01 7.24 9.73
C MET A 481 8.35 6.45 10.88
N SER A 482 8.57 5.15 10.96
CA SER A 482 8.22 4.30 12.10
C SER A 482 9.43 4.09 13.04
N SER A 483 9.14 4.24 14.32
CA SER A 483 10.03 4.25 15.47
C SER A 483 10.62 2.88 15.79
N ASP A 484 11.74 2.54 15.16
CA ASP A 484 12.63 1.49 15.66
C ASP A 484 14.08 1.98 15.67
N PRO A 485 14.88 1.62 16.70
CA PRO A 485 16.17 2.23 16.94
C PRO A 485 17.11 1.92 15.78
N SER A 486 17.66 2.99 15.18
CA SER A 486 18.74 2.94 14.20
C SER A 486 19.73 1.81 14.54
N PRO A 487 19.96 0.82 13.65
CA PRO A 487 21.11 -0.04 13.80
C PRO A 487 22.36 0.85 13.77
N ALA A 488 23.29 0.59 14.70
CA ALA A 488 24.51 1.37 14.83
C ALA A 488 25.25 1.53 13.48
N PRO A 489 25.83 2.70 13.18
CA PRO A 489 26.28 3.09 11.84
C PRO A 489 27.54 2.38 11.29
N ASN A 490 27.89 1.18 11.77
CA ASN A 490 29.23 0.61 11.58
C ASN A 490 29.33 -0.79 10.97
N ALA A 491 28.33 -1.28 10.23
CA ALA A 491 28.51 -2.45 9.36
C ALA A 491 27.94 -2.20 7.96
N PRO A 492 28.62 -2.60 6.86
CA PRO A 492 28.00 -2.66 5.55
C PRO A 492 26.91 -3.74 5.59
N SER A 493 25.68 -3.33 5.83
CA SER A 493 24.52 -4.23 5.82
C SER A 493 24.26 -4.64 4.38
N LYS A 494 24.39 -5.95 4.11
CA LYS A 494 23.97 -6.57 2.85
C LYS A 494 22.55 -6.13 2.51
N ILE A 495 22.29 -5.73 1.26
CA ILE A 495 20.93 -5.43 0.79
C ILE A 495 20.50 -6.57 -0.11
N THR A 496 19.38 -7.21 0.23
CA THR A 496 18.75 -8.24 -0.59
C THR A 496 17.41 -7.75 -1.12
N GLY A 497 16.87 -8.42 -2.12
CA GLY A 497 15.58 -8.01 -2.68
C GLY A 497 14.92 -9.08 -3.52
N VAL A 498 13.69 -8.77 -3.89
CA VAL A 498 12.85 -9.60 -4.75
C VAL A 498 12.27 -8.74 -5.87
N LEU A 499 12.20 -9.31 -7.06
CA LEU A 499 11.55 -8.75 -8.23
C LEU A 499 10.46 -9.72 -8.69
N ILE A 500 9.21 -9.26 -8.74
CA ILE A 500 8.04 -10.07 -9.10
C ILE A 500 7.43 -9.48 -10.37
N ARG A 501 7.20 -10.30 -11.39
CA ARG A 501 6.38 -9.96 -12.56
C ARG A 501 5.20 -10.91 -12.65
N SER A 502 3.99 -10.44 -12.34
CA SER A 502 2.81 -11.30 -12.26
C SER A 502 1.50 -10.53 -12.39
N ALA A 503 0.48 -11.20 -12.93
CA ALA A 503 -0.91 -10.75 -12.84
C ALA A 503 -1.34 -10.50 -11.38
N ALA A 504 -0.78 -11.21 -10.40
CA ALA A 504 -1.04 -10.97 -8.98
C ALA A 504 -0.62 -9.56 -8.53
N VAL A 505 0.50 -9.04 -9.03
CA VAL A 505 0.92 -7.66 -8.74
C VAL A 505 -0.08 -6.65 -9.31
N SER A 506 -0.60 -6.93 -10.51
CA SER A 506 -1.56 -6.06 -11.19
C SER A 506 -2.99 -6.13 -10.64
N GLY A 507 -3.39 -7.31 -10.15
CA GLY A 507 -4.71 -7.58 -9.58
C GLY A 507 -4.83 -7.11 -8.12
N TRP A 508 -3.71 -7.12 -7.39
CA TRP A 508 -3.64 -6.69 -5.99
C TRP A 508 -2.52 -5.65 -5.79
N PRO A 509 -2.71 -4.39 -6.23
CA PRO A 509 -1.68 -3.34 -6.14
C PRO A 509 -1.19 -3.03 -4.72
N ASN A 510 -2.04 -3.28 -3.72
CA ASN A 510 -1.77 -3.05 -2.30
C ASN A 510 -1.25 -4.30 -1.57
N LEU A 511 -0.74 -5.31 -2.30
CA LEU A 511 -0.13 -6.49 -1.69
C LEU A 511 1.03 -6.11 -0.77
N GLU A 512 1.27 -6.91 0.26
CA GLU A 512 2.36 -6.73 1.21
C GLU A 512 3.49 -7.73 0.92
N VAL A 513 4.72 -7.25 0.98
CA VAL A 513 5.91 -8.11 0.91
C VAL A 513 6.77 -7.87 2.14
N ARG A 514 7.02 -8.93 2.90
CA ARG A 514 7.83 -8.90 4.13
C ARG A 514 9.02 -9.83 3.98
N ALA A 515 10.12 -9.50 4.64
CA ALA A 515 11.33 -10.33 4.63
C ALA A 515 11.81 -10.58 6.06
N TYR A 516 12.39 -11.76 6.28
CA TYR A 516 12.84 -12.22 7.60
C TYR A 516 14.25 -12.80 7.51
N SER A 517 15.07 -12.55 8.54
CA SER A 517 16.40 -13.14 8.65
C SER A 517 16.39 -14.52 9.31
N THR A 518 15.31 -14.88 10.01
CA THR A 518 15.12 -16.21 10.60
C THR A 518 13.88 -16.85 9.97
N PRO A 519 14.05 -17.82 9.04
CA PRO A 519 12.92 -18.43 8.36
C PRO A 519 12.08 -19.29 9.30
N GLN A 520 10.80 -19.47 8.98
CA GLN A 520 9.88 -20.35 9.69
C GLN A 520 10.37 -21.81 9.62
N GLN A 521 10.24 -22.55 10.72
CA GLN A 521 10.62 -23.96 10.79
C GLN A 521 9.46 -24.89 10.37
N ASP A 522 8.25 -24.54 10.81
CA ASP A 522 7.00 -25.22 10.49
C ASP A 522 5.82 -24.22 10.57
N GLU A 523 4.60 -24.69 10.30
CA GLU A 523 3.39 -23.85 10.33
C GLU A 523 3.08 -23.24 11.72
N ASN A 524 3.57 -23.82 12.81
CA ASN A 524 3.31 -23.35 14.18
C ASN A 524 4.44 -22.43 14.71
N HIS A 525 5.59 -22.38 14.04
CA HIS A 525 6.74 -21.56 14.41
C HIS A 525 6.99 -20.50 13.34
N PRO A 526 6.32 -19.33 13.45
CA PRO A 526 6.41 -18.28 12.44
C PRO A 526 7.83 -17.72 12.34
N ALA A 527 8.13 -17.13 11.19
CA ALA A 527 9.41 -16.45 10.97
C ALA A 527 9.61 -15.32 11.99
N THR A 528 10.81 -15.23 12.54
CA THR A 528 11.21 -14.17 13.48
C THR A 528 12.21 -13.24 12.83
N ASP A 529 12.49 -12.10 13.48
CA ASP A 529 13.49 -11.14 13.04
C ASP A 529 13.15 -10.53 11.65
N GLN A 530 12.06 -9.78 11.60
CA GLN A 530 11.64 -9.05 10.41
C GLN A 530 12.72 -8.03 10.00
N ILE A 531 13.06 -8.02 8.72
CA ILE A 531 14.06 -7.12 8.13
C ILE A 531 13.38 -5.83 7.64
N SER A 532 14.01 -4.69 7.91
CA SER A 532 13.52 -3.39 7.44
C SER A 532 13.47 -3.31 5.91
N THR A 533 12.35 -2.84 5.38
CA THR A 533 12.17 -2.63 3.94
C THR A 533 12.60 -1.23 3.52
N LEU A 534 13.63 -1.14 2.70
CA LEU A 534 14.20 0.12 2.20
C LEU A 534 13.41 0.72 1.04
N ARG A 535 12.91 -0.14 0.14
CA ARG A 535 12.11 0.26 -1.02
C ARG A 535 11.11 -0.84 -1.36
N MET A 536 9.89 -0.45 -1.68
CA MET A 536 8.87 -1.29 -2.29
C MET A 536 8.13 -0.41 -3.30
N ASP A 537 8.22 -0.75 -4.58
CA ASP A 537 7.81 0.14 -5.67
C ASP A 537 7.34 -0.64 -6.90
N HIS A 538 6.26 -0.16 -7.52
CA HIS A 538 5.73 -0.71 -8.77
C HIS A 538 6.48 -0.08 -9.96
N LEU A 539 7.33 -0.85 -10.62
CA LEU A 539 8.08 -0.39 -11.80
C LEU A 539 7.20 -0.38 -13.07
N SER A 540 6.16 -1.21 -13.08
CA SER A 540 5.04 -1.22 -14.03
C SER A 540 3.81 -1.79 -13.32
N LYS A 541 2.64 -1.83 -13.99
CA LYS A 541 1.39 -2.38 -13.41
C LYS A 541 1.55 -3.83 -12.91
N ASP A 542 2.44 -4.60 -13.51
CA ASP A 542 2.66 -6.03 -13.25
C ASP A 542 4.03 -6.32 -12.61
N VAL A 543 4.90 -5.33 -12.40
CA VAL A 543 6.27 -5.52 -11.88
C VAL A 543 6.48 -4.80 -10.56
N LEU A 544 6.79 -5.56 -9.51
CA LEU A 544 7.07 -5.08 -8.17
C LEU A 544 8.54 -5.31 -7.79
N LEU A 545 9.23 -4.27 -7.31
CA LEU A 545 10.59 -4.32 -6.77
C LEU A 545 10.58 -4.07 -5.27
N CYS A 546 11.21 -4.98 -4.50
CA CYS A 546 11.44 -4.79 -3.06
C CYS A 546 12.93 -4.87 -2.72
N LEU A 547 13.40 -3.99 -1.83
CA LEU A 547 14.75 -3.96 -1.27
C LEU A 547 14.68 -4.01 0.27
N PHE A 548 15.48 -4.88 0.88
CA PHE A 548 15.51 -5.13 2.33
C PHE A 548 16.92 -4.91 2.89
N LEU A 549 17.00 -4.30 4.08
CA LEU A 549 18.25 -4.05 4.80
C LEU A 549 18.72 -5.29 5.57
N GLY A 550 19.26 -6.26 4.87
CA GLY A 550 19.80 -7.48 5.47
C GLY A 550 19.77 -8.65 4.50
N GLU A 551 20.08 -9.84 5.02
CA GLU A 551 19.91 -11.09 4.27
C GLU A 551 18.51 -11.66 4.48
N ALA A 552 17.64 -11.54 3.48
CA ALA A 552 16.32 -12.18 3.47
C ALA A 552 16.47 -13.70 3.27
N LEU A 553 16.22 -14.48 4.33
CA LEU A 553 16.14 -15.94 4.28
C LEU A 553 14.71 -16.43 3.99
N GLN A 554 13.71 -15.60 4.31
CA GLN A 554 12.32 -15.82 3.93
C GLN A 554 11.72 -14.52 3.41
N VAL A 555 10.93 -14.61 2.34
CA VAL A 555 10.12 -13.51 1.81
C VAL A 555 8.67 -13.95 1.74
N ASP A 556 7.81 -13.25 2.46
CA ASP A 556 6.37 -13.48 2.48
C ASP A 556 5.67 -12.49 1.55
N VAL A 557 4.81 -13.01 0.68
CA VAL A 557 3.93 -12.22 -0.19
C VAL A 557 2.50 -12.54 0.22
N GLN A 558 1.78 -11.52 0.67
CA GLN A 558 0.42 -11.65 1.19
C GLN A 558 -0.47 -10.52 0.69
N LEU A 559 -1.79 -10.72 0.72
CA LEU A 559 -2.71 -9.60 0.56
C LEU A 559 -2.54 -8.64 1.76
N PRO A 560 -2.93 -7.36 1.64
CA PRO A 560 -2.82 -6.44 2.75
C PRO A 560 -3.47 -7.02 4.01
N SER A 561 -2.92 -6.78 5.20
CA SER A 561 -3.55 -7.14 6.48
C SER A 561 -4.90 -6.43 6.66
N GLU A 562 -5.14 -5.40 5.86
CA GLU A 562 -6.43 -4.74 5.70
C GLU A 562 -7.43 -5.48 4.81
N GLY A 563 -6.95 -6.47 4.07
CA GLY A 563 -7.74 -7.38 3.25
C GLY A 563 -8.24 -8.57 4.05
N VAL A 564 -8.55 -8.38 5.34
CA VAL A 564 -9.39 -9.37 6.02
C VAL A 564 -10.73 -9.39 5.30
N HIS A 565 -10.95 -10.45 4.53
CA HIS A 565 -12.16 -10.59 3.76
C HIS A 565 -13.21 -11.32 4.58
N PHE A 566 -14.48 -11.05 4.30
CA PHE A 566 -15.58 -11.74 4.95
C PHE A 566 -16.03 -12.86 4.03
N GLY A 567 -16.21 -14.06 4.58
CA GLY A 567 -16.52 -15.22 3.75
C GLY A 567 -16.80 -16.46 4.56
N LEU A 568 -16.94 -17.55 3.83
CA LEU A 568 -17.14 -18.90 4.33
C LEU A 568 -16.08 -19.83 3.75
N ASP A 569 -15.80 -20.89 4.47
CA ASP A 569 -15.01 -22.00 3.96
C ASP A 569 -15.88 -22.82 2.98
N PHE A 570 -15.27 -23.34 1.91
CA PHE A 570 -15.96 -24.19 0.94
C PHE A 570 -15.05 -25.32 0.45
N ASP A 571 -15.44 -26.55 0.76
CA ASP A 571 -14.84 -27.76 0.18
C ASP A 571 -15.87 -28.45 -0.75
N GLU A 572 -16.94 -28.98 -0.15
CA GLU A 572 -18.12 -29.53 -0.85
C GLU A 572 -19.42 -28.80 -0.43
N THR A 573 -19.45 -28.32 0.81
CA THR A 573 -20.51 -27.53 1.42
C THR A 573 -19.90 -26.33 2.12
N PHE A 574 -20.64 -25.24 2.21
CA PHE A 574 -20.19 -24.08 2.97
C PHE A 574 -20.11 -24.40 4.47
N SER A 575 -19.00 -24.02 5.09
CA SER A 575 -18.81 -24.12 6.54
C SER A 575 -18.14 -22.85 7.07
N LYS A 576 -18.03 -22.76 8.39
CA LYS A 576 -17.26 -21.71 9.04
C LYS A 576 -16.55 -22.22 10.28
N GLU A 577 -15.24 -22.10 10.32
CA GLU A 577 -14.47 -22.29 11.55
C GLU A 577 -14.55 -21.04 12.43
N LEU A 578 -14.89 -21.23 13.71
CA LEU A 578 -15.08 -20.15 14.67
C LEU A 578 -13.79 -19.82 15.44
N ARG A 579 -13.68 -18.57 15.87
CA ARG A 579 -12.53 -17.99 16.56
C ARG A 579 -12.83 -17.75 18.04
N ASP A 580 -11.79 -17.79 18.87
CA ASP A 580 -11.87 -17.31 20.24
C ASP A 580 -11.92 -15.77 20.30
N PRO A 581 -12.15 -15.15 21.47
CA PRO A 581 -12.14 -13.69 21.62
C PRO A 581 -10.81 -13.03 21.26
N GLU A 582 -9.70 -13.77 21.33
CA GLU A 582 -8.36 -13.32 20.95
C GLU A 582 -8.10 -13.39 19.43
N GLY A 583 -9.01 -14.02 18.67
CA GLY A 583 -8.98 -14.14 17.21
C GLY A 583 -8.27 -15.38 16.68
N ASP A 584 -7.78 -16.24 17.57
CA ASP A 584 -7.20 -17.53 17.20
C ASP A 584 -8.31 -18.53 16.83
N LEU A 585 -8.02 -19.43 15.90
CA LEU A 585 -8.96 -20.49 15.53
C LEU A 585 -9.14 -21.45 16.71
N GLU A 586 -10.37 -21.58 17.21
CA GLU A 586 -10.67 -22.60 18.21
C GLU A 586 -10.72 -23.97 17.53
N LYS A 587 -9.64 -24.75 17.67
CA LYS A 587 -9.53 -26.09 17.08
C LYS A 587 -10.81 -26.91 17.35
N ASN A 588 -11.51 -27.26 16.27
CA ASN A 588 -12.73 -28.10 16.20
C ASN A 588 -14.08 -27.39 16.45
N VAL A 589 -14.17 -26.07 16.48
CA VAL A 589 -15.47 -25.37 16.52
C VAL A 589 -15.88 -24.95 15.10
N ILE A 590 -16.39 -25.92 14.34
CA ILE A 590 -16.84 -25.70 12.96
C ILE A 590 -18.37 -25.69 12.92
N LEU A 591 -18.93 -24.77 12.14
CA LEU A 591 -20.35 -24.69 11.81
C LEU A 591 -20.56 -25.08 10.35
N ASN A 592 -21.17 -26.24 10.11
CA ASN A 592 -21.37 -26.79 8.75
C ASN A 592 -22.73 -26.42 8.14
N ASP A 593 -23.74 -26.14 8.97
CA ASP A 593 -25.11 -25.84 8.51
C ASP A 593 -25.31 -24.33 8.39
N ILE A 594 -24.76 -23.73 7.34
CA ILE A 594 -24.88 -22.29 7.08
C ILE A 594 -26.31 -21.96 6.62
N PRO A 595 -27.04 -21.05 7.30
CA PRO A 595 -28.42 -20.75 6.96
C PRO A 595 -28.50 -19.76 5.77
N PHE A 596 -28.97 -20.25 4.63
CA PHE A 596 -29.28 -19.46 3.44
C PHE A 596 -30.77 -19.14 3.34
N ARG A 597 -31.13 -18.04 2.65
CA ARG A 597 -32.49 -17.75 2.21
C ARG A 597 -32.79 -18.49 0.90
N GLU A 598 -34.04 -18.38 0.42
CA GLU A 598 -34.44 -18.96 -0.88
C GLU A 598 -33.63 -18.38 -2.06
N THR A 599 -33.21 -17.12 -1.96
CA THR A 599 -32.35 -16.47 -2.94
C THR A 599 -30.93 -17.06 -2.91
N VAL A 600 -30.46 -17.55 -4.05
CA VAL A 600 -29.15 -18.23 -4.17
C VAL A 600 -28.01 -17.37 -3.64
N GLY A 601 -27.23 -17.95 -2.72
CA GLY A 601 -26.04 -17.35 -2.11
C GLY A 601 -26.33 -16.30 -1.04
N LEU A 602 -27.61 -16.03 -0.73
CA LEU A 602 -28.01 -15.02 0.25
C LEU A 602 -28.08 -15.62 1.65
N LEU A 603 -27.27 -15.12 2.57
CA LEU A 603 -27.22 -15.56 3.95
C LEU A 603 -28.40 -15.00 4.75
N ASN A 604 -28.93 -15.83 5.65
CA ASN A 604 -29.81 -15.38 6.72
C ASN A 604 -28.96 -15.03 7.94
N VAL A 605 -28.56 -13.76 8.04
CA VAL A 605 -27.56 -13.29 9.01
C VAL A 605 -28.09 -13.33 10.44
N ASP A 606 -29.42 -13.16 10.65
CA ASP A 606 -30.04 -13.26 11.98
C ASP A 606 -30.04 -14.71 12.50
N LEU A 607 -30.33 -15.68 11.63
CA LEU A 607 -30.22 -17.10 11.99
C LEU A 607 -28.75 -17.53 12.14
N PHE A 608 -27.87 -17.01 11.29
CA PHE A 608 -26.46 -17.37 11.33
C PHE A 608 -25.79 -16.87 12.60
N SER A 609 -25.97 -15.59 12.94
CA SER A 609 -25.46 -15.02 14.20
C SER A 609 -26.01 -15.75 15.43
N ALA A 610 -27.28 -16.16 15.42
CA ALA A 610 -27.86 -16.95 16.50
C ALA A 610 -27.19 -18.34 16.62
N ALA A 611 -26.90 -19.00 15.49
CA ALA A 611 -26.22 -20.28 15.49
C ALA A 611 -24.76 -20.17 15.98
N ILE A 612 -24.05 -19.10 15.58
CA ILE A 612 -22.70 -18.79 16.08
C ILE A 612 -22.74 -18.53 17.60
N ALA A 613 -23.62 -17.66 18.07
CA ALA A 613 -23.75 -17.32 19.48
C ALA A 613 -24.06 -18.56 20.33
N GLN A 614 -24.95 -19.44 19.85
CA GLN A 614 -25.25 -20.71 20.48
C GLN A 614 -24.02 -21.63 20.54
N LYS A 615 -23.25 -21.72 19.45
CA LYS A 615 -22.06 -22.57 19.38
C LYS A 615 -20.95 -22.11 20.33
N LEU A 616 -20.79 -20.79 20.47
CA LEU A 616 -19.81 -20.14 21.36
C LEU A 616 -20.31 -19.98 22.82
N ASN A 617 -21.54 -20.43 23.13
CA ASN A 617 -22.19 -20.22 24.43
C ASN A 617 -22.28 -18.75 24.88
N VAL A 618 -22.41 -17.82 23.93
CA VAL A 618 -22.58 -16.38 24.19
C VAL A 618 -24.07 -16.02 24.14
N PRO A 619 -24.63 -15.28 25.12
CA PRO A 619 -25.99 -14.78 25.05
C PRO A 619 -26.21 -13.92 23.80
N LYS A 620 -27.34 -14.11 23.09
CA LYS A 620 -27.61 -13.40 21.83
C LYS A 620 -27.61 -11.88 22.01
N GLU A 621 -28.00 -11.39 23.18
CA GLU A 621 -28.03 -9.96 23.50
C GLU A 621 -26.62 -9.35 23.64
N GLN A 622 -25.62 -10.18 23.91
CA GLN A 622 -24.22 -9.78 24.01
C GLN A 622 -23.46 -9.98 22.70
N PHE A 623 -24.08 -10.63 21.70
CA PHE A 623 -23.47 -10.89 20.40
C PHE A 623 -23.61 -9.68 19.46
N THR A 624 -22.50 -8.96 19.30
CA THR A 624 -22.45 -7.67 18.59
C THR A 624 -21.97 -7.81 17.13
N SER A 625 -22.06 -6.73 16.33
CA SER A 625 -21.44 -6.70 14.99
C SER A 625 -19.94 -6.93 15.02
N ALA A 626 -19.24 -6.49 16.07
CA ALA A 626 -17.81 -6.72 16.22
C ALA A 626 -17.48 -8.21 16.32
N GLN A 627 -18.23 -8.94 17.15
CA GLN A 627 -18.07 -10.39 17.27
C GLN A 627 -18.50 -11.10 15.98
N PHE A 628 -19.61 -10.69 15.36
CA PHE A 628 -19.99 -11.27 14.07
C PHE A 628 -18.91 -11.07 13.01
N ALA A 629 -18.35 -9.85 12.92
CA ALA A 629 -17.26 -9.53 12.00
C ALA A 629 -16.03 -10.40 12.26
N LEU A 630 -15.59 -10.51 13.52
CA LEU A 630 -14.46 -11.36 13.92
C LEU A 630 -14.66 -12.82 13.45
N GLN A 631 -15.87 -13.36 13.65
CA GLN A 631 -16.16 -14.73 13.23
C GLN A 631 -16.20 -14.87 11.71
N MET A 632 -16.63 -13.84 10.98
CA MET A 632 -16.73 -13.87 9.51
C MET A 632 -15.40 -13.65 8.77
N VAL A 633 -14.33 -13.29 9.50
CA VAL A 633 -12.97 -13.13 8.98
C VAL A 633 -12.48 -14.40 8.29
N GLU A 634 -12.13 -14.27 7.01
CA GLU A 634 -11.29 -15.21 6.28
C GLU A 634 -9.83 -14.77 6.37
N GLY A 635 -8.95 -15.76 6.56
CA GLY A 635 -7.52 -15.53 6.57
C GLY A 635 -7.06 -14.98 5.23
N VAL A 636 -6.07 -14.10 5.27
CA VAL A 636 -5.40 -13.64 4.06
C VAL A 636 -4.43 -14.72 3.59
N ASP A 637 -4.52 -15.08 2.31
CA ASP A 637 -3.52 -15.96 1.69
C ASP A 637 -2.12 -15.34 1.85
N LYS A 638 -1.23 -16.10 2.49
CA LYS A 638 0.20 -15.77 2.63
C LYS A 638 1.01 -16.85 1.94
N ILE A 639 1.86 -16.45 1.01
CA ILE A 639 2.83 -17.33 0.36
C ILE A 639 4.24 -16.98 0.82
N SER A 640 4.91 -17.95 1.43
CA SER A 640 6.28 -17.81 1.92
C SER A 640 7.27 -18.44 0.93
N PHE A 641 8.26 -17.64 0.51
CA PHE A 641 9.41 -18.09 -0.26
C PHE A 641 10.60 -18.26 0.69
N LEU A 642 11.01 -19.51 0.91
CA LEU A 642 12.17 -19.83 1.74
C LEU A 642 13.42 -19.99 0.88
N LYS A 643 14.54 -19.45 1.34
CA LYS A 643 15.85 -19.67 0.73
C LYS A 643 16.28 -21.11 0.97
N SER A 644 16.41 -21.88 -0.11
CA SER A 644 16.87 -23.28 -0.12
C SER A 644 18.35 -23.43 0.17
#